data_AF-A0A927CJ77-F1
#
_entry.id   AF-A0A927CJ77-F1
#
_cell.length_a   1.000
_cell.length_b   1.000
_cell.length_c   1.000
_cell.angle_alpha   90.00
_cell.angle_beta   90.00
_cell.angle_gamma   90.00
#
_symmetry.space_group_name_H-M   'P 1'
#
loop_
_entity.id
_entity.type
_entity.pdbx_description
1 polymer ?
#
loop_
_entity_poly.entity_id
_entity_poly.type
_entity_poly.pdbx_seq_one_letter_code
_entity_poly.pdbx_strand_id
1 'polypeptide(L)'
;MKRMYGFLSVLLLFYTICSPAALAEEAAGKSVDQFTDLKHLPAEVKNKFDVLIKSGIFHGISDDRFGLDLKMNRAQMAKVASLIFELPVDYGLSASSFSDVAKEGPHGYALPYIEALKAAKMTKGSDAKGTLYNPSGEVGRQELATFLIRGLGLEDEALEAKPVDDRTVSQWARPYVALALENKLLANKYGGTAFEGAAPVTRYELALAAYEARNLFIAGKVPDKASIVNAHPTGAKEVTVWLNKEVDTGKAKLGVTRDGSDRPGDIEWASDKMTATITLDQKLTQGKYLVKLTGLDEEAVDRTEAEFTAQDERLAAFRFASSSDILPQAKVIIPFKAVNQYDEESDWTASDFRIEVGADKVRAVPLAGKQAFQLDLSRHTKGAPVSVILMPNPMTADTSPVSKLFTVGDPPIVSRVELGELKFLGSDKALKPGGRAYQLFSAFDQYGFRISDADLLNGERGITTAFSEPGVFRDNPSMGKLFDYDNDGYPDLSIEVSPDVKIGKEVSLMLFTRIYGQQTSVKLKVKAAQMPASVEFDFADTLTVGEEDVYIPIIVKDEEGVALSQSQIVDAETSGLLQVASSGQLVVEADPPFRTDYSVTPNVSRKAAIQANGTDRGKIRIARAAGAGQALVSVILPHTGKSAQLSVYVEEPQERVPASVKLDGDSSILLLPGKEQQVKFKILDQYGDQFNAALPDYKVEYKLERTAGEAGAVTTKGAAVLNDETAAVRIEMNDSSGKGVTFVADPAKTGSYRLSVSLIRVDSSGALIGILSSASAVAEVYGGSQTLTYEMELDDTLFAAGSYYYERKEITTVTDSTYLLASRDLFAREIEISAKDEQGRDVALPSGIIRQIGSSDPDVIGDDDVSRIIGLSAGKATVTVIFDTPTGARTLSKEVVVKDERPAIQEMKVDKSANVIDSSLPNGLLPWDERLMKKVTVTDQYGNSVANDKIAEYNDLFGISFLIGDIHYVPNTSPDKKDKIYIDDGNRIVYKPGSGNEDEPNMTDFTLTAVAPNGKTSSTFITVN
;
A
#
# COMPACT_ATOMS: atom_id res chain seq x y z
N MET A 1 -48.01 -57.14 -11.20
CA MET A 1 -49.28 -56.45 -11.52
C MET A 1 -49.26 -55.09 -10.83
N LYS A 2 -49.00 -54.02 -11.60
CA LYS A 2 -49.90 -52.86 -11.84
C LYS A 2 -50.21 -52.04 -10.58
N ARG A 3 -49.46 -50.94 -10.34
CA ARG A 3 -49.71 -49.53 -10.72
C ARG A 3 -50.63 -48.80 -9.72
N MET A 4 -50.12 -47.75 -9.05
CA MET A 4 -50.64 -46.37 -9.19
C MET A 4 -49.69 -45.33 -8.58
N TYR A 5 -49.51 -44.22 -9.29
CA TYR A 5 -48.69 -43.05 -8.96
C TYR A 5 -49.36 -42.14 -7.92
N GLY A 6 -48.56 -41.39 -7.15
CA GLY A 6 -49.00 -40.22 -6.38
C GLY A 6 -47.82 -39.38 -5.92
N PHE A 7 -47.62 -38.23 -6.58
CA PHE A 7 -46.72 -37.13 -6.19
C PHE A 7 -46.97 -36.74 -4.72
N LEU A 8 -45.90 -36.65 -3.91
CA LEU A 8 -45.95 -35.95 -2.62
C LEU A 8 -44.78 -34.97 -2.53
N SER A 9 -45.11 -33.69 -2.76
CA SER A 9 -44.24 -32.54 -2.53
C SER A 9 -44.15 -32.31 -1.01
N VAL A 10 -42.95 -32.37 -0.44
CA VAL A 10 -42.69 -32.09 0.98
C VAL A 10 -42.46 -30.58 1.12
N LEU A 11 -43.45 -29.87 1.64
CA LEU A 11 -43.34 -28.50 2.12
C LEU A 11 -42.92 -28.56 3.60
N LEU A 12 -41.63 -28.39 3.89
CA LEU A 12 -41.08 -28.36 5.25
C LEU A 12 -41.11 -26.90 5.74
N LEU A 13 -42.15 -26.56 6.50
CA LEU A 13 -42.28 -25.31 7.25
C LEU A 13 -41.37 -25.41 8.49
N PHE A 14 -40.28 -24.63 8.53
CA PHE A 14 -39.49 -24.47 9.76
C PHE A 14 -40.16 -23.44 10.67
N TYR A 15 -40.65 -23.90 11.83
CA TYR A 15 -41.02 -23.07 12.97
C TYR A 15 -39.80 -22.96 13.89
N THR A 16 -39.23 -21.76 14.03
CA THR A 16 -38.26 -21.43 15.08
C THR A 16 -38.97 -20.65 16.17
N ILE A 17 -38.94 -21.21 17.38
CA ILE A 17 -39.43 -20.59 18.62
C ILE A 17 -38.37 -19.56 19.05
N CYS A 18 -38.70 -18.28 18.93
CA CYS A 18 -37.81 -17.18 19.35
C CYS A 18 -38.03 -16.88 20.83
N SER A 19 -36.97 -17.05 21.65
CA SER A 19 -36.96 -16.62 23.05
C SER A 19 -36.67 -15.10 23.14
N PRO A 20 -37.23 -14.39 24.14
CA PRO A 20 -37.22 -12.92 24.20
C PRO A 20 -35.86 -12.26 24.47
N ALA A 21 -34.76 -13.02 24.55
CA ALA A 21 -33.40 -12.50 24.70
C ALA A 21 -32.70 -12.20 23.36
N ALA A 22 -33.26 -12.62 22.22
CA ALA A 22 -32.67 -12.44 20.89
C ALA A 22 -33.11 -11.15 20.16
N LEU A 23 -33.94 -10.30 20.77
CA LEU A 23 -34.50 -9.10 20.13
C LEU A 23 -33.62 -7.83 20.28
N ALA A 24 -32.43 -7.95 20.88
CA ALA A 24 -31.48 -6.85 21.02
C ALA A 24 -30.23 -6.97 20.12
N GLU A 25 -30.14 -8.03 19.29
CA GLU A 25 -28.89 -8.41 18.60
C GLU A 25 -29.07 -8.54 17.07
N GLU A 26 -29.91 -7.71 16.47
CA GLU A 26 -30.04 -7.65 15.00
C GLU A 26 -30.09 -6.18 14.54
N ALA A 27 -28.91 -5.54 14.49
CA ALA A 27 -28.74 -4.21 13.91
C ALA A 27 -27.36 -4.05 13.24
N ALA A 28 -27.04 -4.94 12.29
CA ALA A 28 -26.20 -4.59 11.16
C ALA A 28 -27.14 -4.39 9.96
N GLY A 29 -27.53 -3.13 9.70
CA GLY A 29 -28.54 -2.81 8.71
C GLY A 29 -28.04 -3.05 7.29
N LYS A 30 -28.65 -4.01 6.58
CA LYS A 30 -28.41 -4.24 5.15
C LYS A 30 -28.60 -2.95 4.32
N SER A 31 -27.80 -2.72 3.28
CA SER A 31 -27.93 -1.60 2.35
C SER A 31 -28.95 -1.88 1.24
N VAL A 32 -29.52 -0.83 0.64
CA VAL A 32 -30.46 -0.94 -0.49
C VAL A 32 -29.94 -1.81 -1.65
N ASP A 33 -28.62 -1.83 -1.89
CA ASP A 33 -28.01 -2.55 -3.01
C ASP A 33 -27.87 -4.06 -2.79
N GLN A 34 -28.08 -4.54 -1.56
CA GLN A 34 -28.13 -5.97 -1.24
C GLN A 34 -29.45 -6.62 -1.67
N PHE A 35 -30.50 -5.83 -1.90
CA PHE A 35 -31.80 -6.33 -2.37
C PHE A 35 -31.90 -6.26 -3.90
N THR A 36 -31.98 -7.44 -4.52
CA THR A 36 -32.04 -7.60 -5.98
C THR A 36 -33.20 -6.83 -6.64
N ASP A 37 -34.34 -6.75 -5.96
CA ASP A 37 -35.55 -6.07 -6.43
C ASP A 37 -35.53 -4.54 -6.20
N LEU A 38 -34.55 -4.00 -5.46
CA LEU A 38 -34.36 -2.55 -5.29
C LEU A 38 -33.34 -1.96 -6.28
N LYS A 39 -32.51 -2.79 -6.92
CA LYS A 39 -31.38 -2.34 -7.77
C LYS A 39 -31.79 -1.45 -8.94
N HIS A 40 -32.99 -1.65 -9.48
CA HIS A 40 -33.49 -0.95 -10.66
C HIS A 40 -34.32 0.30 -10.34
N LEU A 41 -34.47 0.65 -9.05
CA LEU A 41 -35.19 1.85 -8.67
C LEU A 41 -34.38 3.11 -9.03
N PRO A 42 -35.04 4.24 -9.36
CA PRO A 42 -34.38 5.52 -9.53
C PRO A 42 -33.58 5.91 -8.28
N ALA A 43 -32.45 6.62 -8.46
CA ALA A 43 -31.54 6.98 -7.37
C ALA A 43 -32.24 7.70 -6.20
N GLU A 44 -33.13 8.65 -6.50
CA GLU A 44 -33.91 9.37 -5.49
C GLU A 44 -34.79 8.42 -4.65
N VAL A 45 -35.39 7.41 -5.29
CA VAL A 45 -36.22 6.42 -4.62
C VAL A 45 -35.36 5.46 -3.79
N LYS A 46 -34.21 5.01 -4.35
CA LYS A 46 -33.27 4.16 -3.62
C LYS A 46 -32.83 4.80 -2.31
N ASN A 47 -32.51 6.10 -2.31
CA ASN A 47 -32.09 6.82 -1.11
C ASN A 47 -33.15 6.77 -0.01
N LYS A 48 -34.44 6.89 -0.36
CA LYS A 48 -35.54 6.79 0.62
C LYS A 48 -35.59 5.41 1.28
N PHE A 49 -35.42 4.36 0.48
CA PHE A 49 -35.38 2.98 0.99
C PHE A 49 -34.14 2.73 1.84
N ASP A 50 -32.98 3.22 1.40
CA ASP A 50 -31.72 3.06 2.12
C ASP A 50 -31.80 3.66 3.53
N VAL A 51 -32.32 4.88 3.66
CA VAL A 51 -32.56 5.53 4.96
C VAL A 51 -33.45 4.68 5.86
N LEU A 52 -34.56 4.16 5.34
CA LEU A 52 -35.52 3.37 6.13
C LEU A 52 -34.98 1.99 6.55
N ILE A 53 -34.17 1.35 5.69
CA ILE A 53 -33.57 0.05 5.99
C ILE A 53 -32.44 0.22 6.99
N LYS A 54 -31.53 1.17 6.77
CA LYS A 54 -30.43 1.48 7.68
C LYS A 54 -30.92 1.95 9.06
N SER A 55 -32.05 2.65 9.11
CA SER A 55 -32.68 3.07 10.37
C SER A 55 -33.45 1.93 11.08
N GLY A 56 -33.44 0.70 10.55
CA GLY A 56 -34.15 -0.44 11.13
C GLY A 56 -35.69 -0.36 11.06
N ILE A 57 -36.24 0.57 10.26
CA ILE A 57 -37.69 0.77 10.11
C ILE A 57 -38.27 -0.31 9.19
N PHE A 58 -37.51 -0.69 8.16
CA PHE A 58 -37.85 -1.77 7.23
C PHE A 58 -36.77 -2.84 7.18
N HIS A 59 -37.19 -4.08 6.97
CA HIS A 59 -36.31 -5.22 6.70
C HIS A 59 -36.78 -5.93 5.43
N GLY A 60 -35.87 -6.63 4.77
CA GLY A 60 -36.19 -7.53 3.66
C GLY A 60 -37.08 -8.70 4.09
N ILE A 61 -37.68 -9.36 3.10
CA ILE A 61 -38.44 -10.61 3.30
C ILE A 61 -37.55 -11.85 3.17
N SER A 62 -36.36 -11.70 2.60
CA SER A 62 -35.29 -12.70 2.50
C SER A 62 -33.95 -11.98 2.51
N ASP A 63 -32.85 -12.73 2.40
CA ASP A 63 -31.51 -12.15 2.40
C ASP A 63 -31.22 -11.19 1.26
N ASP A 64 -31.92 -11.36 0.14
CA ASP A 64 -31.67 -10.72 -1.15
C ASP A 64 -32.92 -10.07 -1.76
N ARG A 65 -34.10 -10.12 -1.10
CA ARG A 65 -35.33 -9.49 -1.58
C ARG A 65 -36.06 -8.66 -0.53
N PHE A 66 -36.51 -7.48 -0.97
CA PHE A 66 -37.32 -6.57 -0.17
C PHE A 66 -38.83 -6.87 -0.26
N GLY A 67 -39.28 -7.36 -1.42
CA GLY A 67 -40.67 -7.71 -1.70
C GLY A 67 -41.54 -6.50 -2.08
N LEU A 68 -41.06 -5.62 -2.95
CA LEU A 68 -41.71 -4.34 -3.31
C LEU A 68 -43.23 -4.42 -3.54
N ASP A 69 -43.66 -5.41 -4.34
CA ASP A 69 -45.06 -5.56 -4.77
C ASP A 69 -45.94 -6.35 -3.78
N LEU A 70 -45.35 -6.88 -2.71
CA LEU A 70 -46.13 -7.62 -1.72
C LEU A 70 -47.04 -6.66 -0.96
N LYS A 71 -48.28 -7.09 -0.79
CA LYS A 71 -49.25 -6.38 0.03
C LYS A 71 -48.89 -6.49 1.50
N MET A 72 -49.17 -5.44 2.24
CA MET A 72 -48.91 -5.40 3.67
C MET A 72 -50.16 -5.61 4.49
N ASN A 73 -49.97 -6.27 5.64
CA ASN A 73 -51.01 -6.41 6.64
C ASN A 73 -50.93 -5.31 7.71
N ARG A 74 -52.00 -5.20 8.50
CA ARG A 74 -52.13 -4.19 9.56
C ARG A 74 -51.09 -4.35 10.67
N ALA A 75 -50.64 -5.57 10.97
CA ALA A 75 -49.57 -5.83 11.93
C ALA A 75 -48.21 -5.24 11.52
N GLN A 76 -47.84 -5.38 10.25
CA GLN A 76 -46.60 -4.79 9.73
C GLN A 76 -46.69 -3.27 9.65
N MET A 77 -47.85 -2.73 9.24
CA MET A 77 -48.08 -1.28 9.26
C MET A 77 -47.99 -0.71 10.69
N ALA A 78 -48.52 -1.42 11.70
CA ALA A 78 -48.40 -1.00 13.10
C ALA A 78 -46.95 -0.84 13.53
N LYS A 79 -46.09 -1.83 13.24
CA LYS A 79 -44.65 -1.77 13.52
C LYS A 79 -44.02 -0.55 12.84
N VAL A 80 -44.22 -0.38 11.53
CA VAL A 80 -43.64 0.75 10.79
C VAL A 80 -44.12 2.08 11.34
N ALA A 81 -45.43 2.24 11.59
CA ALA A 81 -46.02 3.45 12.14
C ALA A 81 -45.46 3.78 13.54
N SER A 82 -45.34 2.80 14.43
CA SER A 82 -44.72 3.03 15.75
C SER A 82 -43.28 3.53 15.64
N LEU A 83 -42.51 2.99 14.70
CA LEU A 83 -41.10 3.35 14.52
C LEU A 83 -40.94 4.74 13.88
N ILE A 84 -41.69 5.08 12.84
CA ILE A 84 -41.56 6.39 12.18
C ILE A 84 -42.08 7.55 13.03
N PHE A 85 -43.04 7.29 13.93
CA PHE A 85 -43.60 8.28 14.85
C PHE A 85 -43.01 8.19 16.26
N GLU A 86 -41.93 7.42 16.45
CA GLU A 86 -41.19 7.31 17.72
C GLU A 86 -42.10 7.07 18.94
N LEU A 87 -43.11 6.20 18.78
CA LEU A 87 -44.06 5.95 19.85
C LEU A 87 -43.37 5.18 20.99
N PRO A 88 -43.71 5.48 22.26
CA PRO A 88 -43.28 4.64 23.37
C PRO A 88 -43.86 3.22 23.24
N VAL A 89 -42.99 2.24 23.00
CA VAL A 89 -43.37 0.83 22.86
C VAL A 89 -43.00 0.07 24.13
N ASP A 90 -44.00 -0.52 24.80
CA ASP A 90 -43.78 -1.42 25.94
C ASP A 90 -43.62 -2.86 25.47
N TYR A 91 -42.36 -3.31 25.36
CA TYR A 91 -42.02 -4.67 24.95
C TYR A 91 -42.32 -5.74 26.02
N GLY A 92 -42.65 -5.33 27.25
CA GLY A 92 -43.01 -6.24 28.35
C GLY A 92 -44.44 -6.78 28.29
N LEU A 93 -45.27 -6.29 27.35
CA LEU A 93 -46.68 -6.64 27.27
C LEU A 93 -46.91 -8.14 27.00
N SER A 94 -47.77 -8.74 27.80
CA SER A 94 -48.14 -10.15 27.71
C SER A 94 -49.55 -10.39 27.15
N ALA A 95 -50.38 -9.35 27.05
CA ALA A 95 -51.73 -9.39 26.52
C ALA A 95 -52.08 -8.08 25.81
N SER A 96 -52.94 -8.16 24.79
CA SER A 96 -53.48 -7.00 24.08
C SER A 96 -54.84 -6.60 24.64
N SER A 97 -55.20 -5.33 24.46
CA SER A 97 -56.53 -4.80 24.70
C SER A 97 -57.50 -5.06 23.53
N PHE A 98 -57.03 -5.65 22.42
CA PHE A 98 -57.84 -6.19 21.33
C PHE A 98 -57.95 -7.71 21.46
N SER A 99 -59.16 -8.26 21.27
CA SER A 99 -59.42 -9.68 21.56
C SER A 99 -58.86 -10.65 20.51
N ASP A 100 -58.48 -10.16 19.33
CA ASP A 100 -57.89 -10.91 18.22
C ASP A 100 -56.37 -10.73 18.08
N VAL A 101 -55.71 -10.10 19.06
CA VAL A 101 -54.26 -9.94 19.13
C VAL A 101 -53.74 -10.75 20.31
N ALA A 102 -53.07 -11.86 20.00
CA ALA A 102 -52.44 -12.72 21.00
C ALA A 102 -50.91 -12.63 20.92
N LYS A 103 -50.23 -12.75 22.07
CA LYS A 103 -48.76 -12.81 22.13
C LYS A 103 -48.23 -14.03 21.39
N GLU A 104 -48.92 -15.17 21.54
CA GLU A 104 -48.59 -16.42 20.89
C GLU A 104 -49.38 -16.53 19.57
N GLY A 105 -48.72 -16.36 18.43
CA GLY A 105 -49.35 -16.42 17.10
C GLY A 105 -48.52 -15.78 15.98
N PRO A 106 -48.93 -15.91 14.69
CA PRO A 106 -48.16 -15.45 13.53
C PRO A 106 -47.92 -13.93 13.47
N HIS A 107 -48.68 -13.15 14.25
CA HIS A 107 -48.51 -11.69 14.38
C HIS A 107 -48.23 -11.25 15.82
N GLY A 108 -47.81 -12.18 16.70
CA GLY A 108 -47.54 -11.89 18.11
C GLY A 108 -46.47 -10.82 18.32
N TYR A 109 -45.49 -10.73 17.40
CA TYR A 109 -44.46 -9.68 17.38
C TYR A 109 -45.05 -8.26 17.29
N ALA A 110 -46.25 -8.10 16.73
CA ALA A 110 -46.87 -6.80 16.50
C ALA A 110 -47.63 -6.28 17.72
N LEU A 111 -47.88 -7.13 18.73
CA LEU A 111 -48.65 -6.80 19.93
C LEU A 111 -48.21 -5.47 20.59
N PRO A 112 -46.93 -5.27 20.95
CA PRO A 112 -46.52 -4.05 21.65
C PRO A 112 -46.67 -2.80 20.78
N TYR A 113 -46.48 -2.92 19.47
CA TYR A 113 -46.67 -1.82 18.51
C TYR A 113 -48.16 -1.46 18.32
N ILE A 114 -49.03 -2.47 18.25
CA ILE A 114 -50.49 -2.28 18.14
C ILE A 114 -51.04 -1.54 19.37
N GLU A 115 -50.58 -1.89 20.56
CA GLU A 115 -50.95 -1.19 21.80
C GLU A 115 -50.38 0.23 21.84
N ALA A 116 -49.15 0.45 21.37
CA ALA A 116 -48.58 1.79 21.25
C ALA A 116 -49.42 2.69 20.33
N LEU A 117 -49.88 2.17 19.19
CA LEU A 117 -50.79 2.88 18.29
C LEU A 117 -52.13 3.23 18.96
N LYS A 118 -52.65 2.34 19.81
CA LYS A 118 -53.90 2.57 20.54
C LYS A 118 -53.71 3.65 21.61
N ALA A 119 -52.61 3.58 22.38
CA ALA A 119 -52.25 4.58 23.38
C ALA A 119 -52.07 5.97 22.76
N ALA A 120 -51.45 6.03 21.58
CA ALA A 120 -51.29 7.25 20.80
C ALA A 120 -52.57 7.71 20.07
N LYS A 121 -53.71 7.03 20.27
CA LYS A 121 -55.01 7.29 19.59
C LYS A 121 -54.95 7.22 18.07
N MET A 122 -53.93 6.58 17.51
CA MET A 122 -53.75 6.41 16.06
C MET A 122 -54.64 5.32 15.47
N THR A 123 -55.03 4.33 16.28
CA THR A 123 -56.02 3.30 15.90
C THR A 123 -57.22 3.33 16.85
N LYS A 124 -58.41 3.06 16.30
CA LYS A 124 -59.66 2.83 17.06
C LYS A 124 -60.10 1.36 17.02
N GLY A 125 -59.32 0.47 16.40
CA GLY A 125 -59.73 -0.89 16.04
C GLY A 125 -60.30 -0.98 14.63
N SER A 126 -60.73 -2.19 14.25
CA SER A 126 -61.27 -2.55 12.93
C SER A 126 -62.79 -2.74 12.93
N ASP A 127 -63.41 -2.81 14.12
CA ASP A 127 -64.84 -2.93 14.32
C ASP A 127 -65.43 -1.68 15.01
N ALA A 128 -66.73 -1.49 14.87
CA ALA A 128 -67.43 -0.33 15.44
C ALA A 128 -67.37 -0.26 16.99
N LYS A 129 -67.07 -1.39 17.66
CA LYS A 129 -66.94 -1.46 19.12
C LYS A 129 -65.49 -1.25 19.59
N GLY A 130 -64.52 -1.19 18.68
CA GLY A 130 -63.10 -1.04 18.99
C GLY A 130 -62.48 -2.23 19.76
N THR A 131 -63.03 -3.42 19.57
CA THR A 131 -62.63 -4.67 20.27
C THR A 131 -61.75 -5.59 19.43
N LEU A 132 -61.67 -5.36 18.12
CA LEU A 132 -60.86 -6.13 17.17
C LEU A 132 -59.84 -5.23 16.46
N TYR A 133 -58.63 -5.70 16.20
CA TYR A 133 -57.62 -4.97 15.42
C TYR A 133 -57.46 -5.48 13.98
N ASN A 134 -57.71 -6.77 13.76
CA ASN A 134 -57.49 -7.53 12.53
C ASN A 134 -56.03 -7.48 12.03
N PRO A 135 -55.06 -8.07 12.76
CA PRO A 135 -53.63 -7.94 12.44
C PRO A 135 -53.23 -8.52 11.07
N SER A 136 -53.94 -9.55 10.59
CA SER A 136 -53.71 -10.20 9.29
C SER A 136 -54.37 -9.47 8.12
N GLY A 137 -55.27 -8.53 8.37
CA GLY A 137 -56.01 -7.82 7.32
C GLY A 137 -55.10 -6.98 6.44
N GLU A 138 -55.33 -6.99 5.12
CA GLU A 138 -54.67 -6.08 4.19
C GLU A 138 -55.04 -4.64 4.52
N VAL A 139 -54.06 -3.72 4.43
CA VAL A 139 -54.29 -2.29 4.66
C VAL A 139 -54.71 -1.61 3.36
N GLY A 140 -55.88 -0.96 3.36
CA GLY A 140 -56.30 -0.11 2.24
C GLY A 140 -55.59 1.25 2.23
N ARG A 141 -55.45 1.86 1.06
CA ARG A 141 -54.82 3.20 0.92
C ARG A 141 -55.49 4.29 1.75
N GLN A 142 -56.81 4.24 1.89
CA GLN A 142 -57.55 5.20 2.73
C GLN A 142 -57.24 5.01 4.23
N GLU A 143 -57.00 3.76 4.66
CA GLU A 143 -56.63 3.48 6.04
C GLU A 143 -55.21 3.97 6.31
N LEU A 144 -54.27 3.71 5.40
CA LEU A 144 -52.91 4.24 5.50
C LEU A 144 -52.92 5.78 5.61
N ALA A 145 -53.69 6.48 4.77
CA ALA A 145 -53.83 7.93 4.85
C ALA A 145 -54.28 8.38 6.25
N THR A 146 -55.31 7.74 6.81
CA THR A 146 -55.79 8.04 8.16
C THR A 146 -54.73 7.77 9.24
N PHE A 147 -53.98 6.67 9.13
CA PHE A 147 -52.92 6.34 10.09
C PHE A 147 -51.78 7.37 10.08
N LEU A 148 -51.33 7.79 8.90
CA LEU A 148 -50.25 8.77 8.77
C LEU A 148 -50.67 10.15 9.29
N ILE A 149 -51.88 10.61 8.93
CA ILE A 149 -52.41 11.90 9.40
C ILE A 149 -52.58 11.93 10.92
N ARG A 150 -53.09 10.85 11.52
CA ARG A 150 -53.16 10.73 12.99
C ARG A 150 -51.78 10.69 13.65
N GLY A 151 -50.83 9.99 13.05
CA GLY A 151 -49.46 9.92 13.56
C GLY A 151 -48.73 11.26 13.52
N LEU A 152 -49.06 12.10 12.55
CA LEU A 152 -48.60 13.49 12.46
C LEU A 152 -49.34 14.43 13.43
N GLY A 153 -50.35 13.96 14.16
CA GLY A 153 -51.16 14.79 15.05
C GLY A 153 -52.17 15.70 14.33
N LEU A 154 -52.42 15.48 13.03
CA LEU A 154 -53.21 16.36 12.17
C LEU A 154 -54.67 15.89 12.01
N GLU A 155 -55.23 15.19 13.00
CA GLU A 155 -56.61 14.65 12.92
C GLU A 155 -57.65 15.77 12.89
N ASP A 156 -57.46 16.83 13.67
CA ASP A 156 -58.42 17.94 13.74
C ASP A 156 -58.40 18.75 12.42
N GLU A 157 -57.22 19.06 11.89
CA GLU A 157 -57.05 19.72 10.59
C GLU A 157 -57.66 18.89 9.46
N ALA A 158 -57.54 17.56 9.51
CA ALA A 158 -58.17 16.70 8.53
C ALA A 158 -59.69 16.80 8.59
N LEU A 159 -60.29 16.81 9.78
CA LEU A 159 -61.74 16.91 9.96
C LEU A 159 -62.31 18.26 9.48
N GLU A 160 -61.49 19.32 9.48
CA GLU A 160 -61.83 20.64 8.93
C GLU A 160 -61.53 20.78 7.43
N ALA A 161 -60.65 19.93 6.88
CA ALA A 161 -60.27 19.96 5.47
C ALA A 161 -61.45 19.65 4.54
N LYS A 162 -61.45 20.29 3.37
CA LYS A 162 -62.44 20.00 2.32
C LYS A 162 -62.27 18.55 1.84
N PRO A 163 -63.28 17.67 2.02
CA PRO A 163 -63.15 16.27 1.65
C PRO A 163 -62.92 16.09 0.14
N VAL A 164 -62.12 15.09 -0.24
CA VAL A 164 -61.95 14.73 -1.66
C VAL A 164 -63.28 14.31 -2.29
N ASP A 165 -63.51 14.73 -3.53
CA ASP A 165 -64.64 14.27 -4.35
C ASP A 165 -64.29 12.98 -5.11
N ASP A 166 -63.99 11.93 -4.34
CA ASP A 166 -63.65 10.60 -4.87
C ASP A 166 -64.58 9.53 -4.29
N ARG A 167 -65.30 8.84 -5.19
CA ARG A 167 -66.26 7.80 -4.83
C ARG A 167 -65.60 6.47 -4.47
N THR A 168 -64.33 6.27 -4.80
CA THR A 168 -63.52 5.12 -4.39
C THR A 168 -63.09 5.20 -2.92
N VAL A 169 -63.21 6.39 -2.31
CA VAL A 169 -62.89 6.64 -0.90
C VAL A 169 -64.16 6.66 -0.06
N SER A 170 -64.15 5.87 1.01
CA SER A 170 -65.24 5.83 1.99
C SER A 170 -65.47 7.20 2.61
N GLN A 171 -66.73 7.60 2.83
CA GLN A 171 -67.08 8.96 3.26
C GLN A 171 -66.31 9.44 4.49
N TRP A 172 -66.06 8.56 5.45
CA TRP A 172 -65.32 8.86 6.68
C TRP A 172 -63.82 9.17 6.44
N ALA A 173 -63.23 8.61 5.37
CA ALA A 173 -61.79 8.72 5.10
C ALA A 173 -61.44 9.90 4.17
N ARG A 174 -62.43 10.45 3.45
CA ARG A 174 -62.24 11.56 2.50
C ARG A 174 -61.51 12.80 3.07
N PRO A 175 -61.80 13.29 4.29
CA PRO A 175 -61.02 14.37 4.89
C PRO A 175 -59.52 14.01 5.06
N TYR A 176 -59.24 12.82 5.59
CA TYR A 176 -57.86 12.34 5.78
C TYR A 176 -57.11 12.16 4.46
N VAL A 177 -57.79 11.65 3.43
CA VAL A 177 -57.22 11.51 2.09
C VAL A 177 -56.91 12.87 1.48
N ALA A 178 -57.76 13.88 1.69
CA ALA A 178 -57.50 15.24 1.21
C ALA A 178 -56.19 15.78 1.80
N LEU A 179 -56.03 15.69 3.12
CA LEU A 179 -54.85 16.19 3.80
C LEU A 179 -53.58 15.37 3.49
N ALA A 180 -53.71 14.05 3.30
CA ALA A 180 -52.59 13.20 2.90
C ALA A 180 -52.08 13.50 1.47
N LEU A 181 -52.98 13.89 0.56
CA LEU A 181 -52.62 14.36 -0.78
C LEU A 181 -51.95 15.75 -0.73
N GLU A 182 -52.49 16.66 0.08
CA GLU A 182 -51.95 18.01 0.29
C GLU A 182 -50.52 17.97 0.85
N ASN A 183 -50.28 17.12 1.84
CA ASN A 183 -48.96 16.90 2.45
C ASN A 183 -48.06 15.98 1.63
N LYS A 184 -48.48 15.55 0.43
CA LYS A 184 -47.71 14.67 -0.47
C LYS A 184 -47.28 13.34 0.16
N LEU A 185 -48.01 12.88 1.19
CA LEU A 185 -47.78 11.60 1.85
C LEU A 185 -48.16 10.42 0.94
N LEU A 186 -49.19 10.64 0.11
CA LEU A 186 -49.70 9.70 -0.87
C LEU A 186 -50.08 10.48 -2.14
N ALA A 187 -50.16 9.78 -3.28
CA ALA A 187 -50.54 10.36 -4.56
C ALA A 187 -51.68 9.56 -5.20
N ASN A 188 -52.51 10.20 -6.03
CA ASN A 188 -53.56 9.52 -6.81
C ASN A 188 -52.96 8.48 -7.77
N LYS A 189 -53.70 7.40 -8.04
CA LYS A 189 -53.36 6.40 -9.05
C LYS A 189 -53.80 6.86 -10.45
N TYR A 190 -53.31 6.17 -11.48
CA TYR A 190 -53.71 6.34 -12.90
C TYR A 190 -53.66 7.78 -13.44
N GLY A 191 -52.54 8.47 -13.28
CA GLY A 191 -52.36 9.82 -13.86
C GLY A 191 -53.22 10.91 -13.21
N GLY A 192 -53.70 10.68 -11.98
CA GLY A 192 -54.32 11.72 -11.14
C GLY A 192 -55.84 11.63 -10.98
N THR A 193 -56.52 10.65 -11.60
CA THR A 193 -57.99 10.63 -11.70
C THR A 193 -58.72 10.02 -10.51
N ALA A 194 -58.09 9.13 -9.73
CA ALA A 194 -58.70 8.51 -8.55
C ALA A 194 -57.65 8.08 -7.52
N PHE A 195 -58.00 8.12 -6.23
CA PHE A 195 -57.17 7.71 -5.11
C PHE A 195 -57.20 6.20 -4.83
N GLU A 196 -58.28 5.51 -5.20
CA GLU A 196 -58.48 4.06 -4.98
C GLU A 196 -58.41 3.69 -3.49
N GLY A 197 -59.32 4.24 -2.69
CA GLY A 197 -59.27 4.17 -1.21
C GLY A 197 -59.24 2.76 -0.63
N ALA A 198 -59.96 1.81 -1.23
CA ALA A 198 -60.02 0.42 -0.78
C ALA A 198 -58.89 -0.47 -1.35
N ALA A 199 -58.06 0.03 -2.27
CA ALA A 199 -57.00 -0.78 -2.87
C ALA A 199 -55.90 -1.09 -1.82
N PRO A 200 -55.40 -2.33 -1.79
CA PRO A 200 -54.37 -2.72 -0.84
C PRO A 200 -53.05 -2.00 -1.10
N VAL A 201 -52.37 -1.63 -0.02
CA VAL A 201 -51.07 -0.97 -0.02
C VAL A 201 -49.96 -2.00 -0.20
N THR A 202 -49.06 -1.74 -1.15
CA THR A 202 -47.82 -2.50 -1.34
C THR A 202 -46.71 -2.05 -0.38
N ARG A 203 -45.70 -2.90 -0.16
CA ARG A 203 -44.50 -2.52 0.61
C ARG A 203 -43.79 -1.31 0.01
N TYR A 204 -43.79 -1.18 -1.32
CA TYR A 204 -43.28 0.00 -2.02
C TYR A 204 -44.02 1.28 -1.62
N GLU A 205 -45.35 1.27 -1.71
CA GLU A 205 -46.20 2.42 -1.36
C GLU A 205 -46.08 2.77 0.13
N LEU A 206 -46.00 1.77 1.02
CA LEU A 206 -45.80 2.03 2.45
C LEU A 206 -44.43 2.66 2.73
N ALA A 207 -43.35 2.15 2.14
CA ALA A 207 -42.00 2.67 2.37
C ALA A 207 -41.89 4.14 1.94
N LEU A 208 -42.44 4.50 0.77
CA LEU A 208 -42.47 5.89 0.33
C LEU A 208 -43.30 6.78 1.28
N ALA A 209 -44.52 6.36 1.61
CA ALA A 209 -45.39 7.14 2.49
C ALA A 209 -44.82 7.27 3.91
N ALA A 210 -44.16 6.23 4.40
CA ALA A 210 -43.48 6.21 5.69
C ALA A 210 -42.26 7.14 5.71
N TYR A 211 -41.49 7.21 4.62
CA TYR A 211 -40.38 8.15 4.48
C TYR A 211 -40.88 9.60 4.53
N GLU A 212 -41.90 9.94 3.75
CA GLU A 212 -42.46 11.31 3.73
C GLU A 212 -43.10 11.68 5.07
N ALA A 213 -43.86 10.77 5.68
CA ALA A 213 -44.46 10.99 6.99
C ALA A 213 -43.42 11.13 8.10
N ARG A 214 -42.35 10.31 8.07
CA ARG A 214 -41.20 10.45 8.98
C ARG A 214 -40.55 11.81 8.80
N ASN A 215 -40.32 12.25 7.58
CA ASN A 215 -39.70 13.54 7.32
C ASN A 215 -40.57 14.71 7.79
N LEU A 216 -41.90 14.66 7.57
CA LEU A 216 -42.80 15.68 8.12
C LEU A 216 -42.87 15.64 9.65
N PHE A 217 -42.83 14.46 10.24
CA PHE A 217 -42.80 14.28 11.69
C PHE A 217 -41.52 14.81 12.32
N ILE A 218 -40.36 14.53 11.70
CA ILE A 218 -39.05 15.07 12.09
C ILE A 218 -39.00 16.58 11.81
N ALA A 219 -39.53 17.05 10.69
CA ALA A 219 -39.63 18.48 10.37
C ALA A 219 -40.47 19.24 11.42
N GLY A 220 -41.51 18.60 11.97
CA GLY A 220 -42.29 19.11 13.09
C GLY A 220 -41.61 18.98 14.47
N LYS A 221 -40.44 18.31 14.54
CA LYS A 221 -39.65 18.03 15.73
C LYS A 221 -38.21 18.56 15.65
N VAL A 222 -37.83 19.33 14.62
CA VAL A 222 -36.42 19.73 14.39
C VAL A 222 -35.92 20.44 15.64
N PRO A 223 -34.95 19.84 16.37
CA PRO A 223 -34.43 20.48 17.55
C PRO A 223 -33.67 21.74 17.14
N ASP A 224 -33.67 22.75 18.01
CA ASP A 224 -32.91 23.98 17.76
C ASP A 224 -31.40 23.68 17.59
N LYS A 225 -30.92 22.58 18.17
CA LYS A 225 -29.53 22.15 18.19
C LYS A 225 -29.32 20.74 17.63
N ALA A 226 -28.21 20.51 16.95
CA ALA A 226 -27.80 19.20 16.47
C ALA A 226 -27.15 18.36 17.58
N SER A 227 -27.46 17.07 17.61
CA SER A 227 -26.94 16.09 18.56
C SER A 227 -26.60 14.79 17.86
N ILE A 228 -25.51 14.14 18.28
CA ILE A 228 -25.26 12.73 17.96
C ILE A 228 -26.30 11.89 18.70
N VAL A 229 -27.08 11.15 17.93
CA VAL A 229 -28.12 10.24 18.44
C VAL A 229 -27.55 8.85 18.64
N ASN A 230 -26.71 8.40 17.70
CA ASN A 230 -26.12 7.08 17.73
C ASN A 230 -24.79 7.07 16.96
N ALA A 231 -23.90 6.17 17.35
CA ALA A 231 -22.74 5.78 16.58
C ALA A 231 -22.53 4.28 16.77
N HIS A 232 -22.27 3.53 15.71
CA HIS A 232 -21.96 2.10 15.84
C HIS A 232 -21.10 1.60 14.68
N PRO A 233 -20.31 0.53 14.89
CA PRO A 233 -19.53 -0.07 13.83
C PRO A 233 -20.46 -0.68 12.79
N THR A 234 -20.15 -0.46 11.53
CA THR A 234 -20.85 -1.01 10.36
C THR A 234 -19.93 -1.85 9.48
N GLY A 235 -18.61 -1.79 9.73
CA GLY A 235 -17.58 -2.57 9.08
C GLY A 235 -16.38 -2.78 9.99
N ALA A 236 -15.37 -3.53 9.53
CA ALA A 236 -14.14 -3.76 10.29
C ALA A 236 -13.34 -2.45 10.50
N LYS A 237 -13.55 -1.44 9.65
CA LYS A 237 -12.97 -0.09 9.76
C LYS A 237 -14.03 1.01 9.75
N GLU A 238 -15.29 0.68 9.55
CA GLU A 238 -16.36 1.67 9.34
C GLU A 238 -17.18 1.88 10.60
N VAL A 239 -17.42 3.16 10.92
CA VAL A 239 -18.33 3.60 11.98
C VAL A 239 -19.35 4.53 11.36
N THR A 240 -20.63 4.20 11.48
CA THR A 240 -21.70 5.11 11.06
C THR A 240 -22.19 5.91 12.25
N VAL A 241 -22.40 7.22 12.03
CA VAL A 241 -22.83 8.21 13.02
C VAL A 241 -24.13 8.86 12.54
N TRP A 242 -25.12 8.92 13.42
CA TRP A 242 -26.43 9.53 13.14
C TRP A 242 -26.64 10.76 14.00
N LEU A 243 -27.08 11.84 13.36
CA LEU A 243 -27.50 13.10 13.96
C LEU A 243 -29.02 13.25 13.91
N ASN A 244 -29.57 14.05 14.83
CA ASN A 244 -30.99 14.41 14.85
C ASN A 244 -31.32 15.67 14.03
N LYS A 245 -30.32 16.33 13.43
CA LYS A 245 -30.47 17.57 12.65
C LYS A 245 -29.37 17.66 11.60
N GLU A 246 -29.71 18.22 10.43
CA GLU A 246 -28.73 18.53 9.38
C GLU A 246 -27.65 19.48 9.91
N VAL A 247 -26.40 19.26 9.50
CA VAL A 247 -25.27 20.12 9.86
C VAL A 247 -24.58 20.72 8.64
N ASP A 248 -23.83 21.80 8.86
CA ASP A 248 -22.92 22.35 7.85
C ASP A 248 -21.69 21.44 7.74
N THR A 249 -21.71 20.54 6.74
CA THR A 249 -20.67 19.54 6.52
C THR A 249 -19.31 20.13 6.11
N GLY A 250 -19.27 21.41 5.70
CA GLY A 250 -18.01 22.12 5.47
C GLY A 250 -17.29 22.54 6.76
N LYS A 251 -18.01 22.54 7.89
CA LYS A 251 -17.50 22.89 9.22
C LYS A 251 -17.47 21.71 10.19
N ALA A 252 -18.48 20.85 10.13
CA ALA A 252 -18.63 19.70 11.00
C ALA A 252 -17.47 18.70 10.82
N LYS A 253 -16.87 18.30 11.93
CA LYS A 253 -15.82 17.28 11.99
C LYS A 253 -16.25 16.18 12.96
N LEU A 254 -15.96 14.94 12.60
CA LEU A 254 -16.18 13.77 13.45
C LEU A 254 -14.84 13.09 13.72
N GLY A 255 -14.51 12.90 15.00
CA GLY A 255 -13.32 12.17 15.42
C GLY A 255 -13.71 10.95 16.24
N VAL A 256 -12.95 9.86 16.08
CA VAL A 256 -13.11 8.65 16.89
C VAL A 256 -11.90 8.53 17.82
N THR A 257 -12.13 8.26 19.09
CA THR A 257 -11.07 7.98 20.05
C THR A 257 -11.30 6.66 20.77
N ARG A 258 -10.21 6.04 21.22
CA ARG A 258 -10.20 4.87 22.08
C ARG A 258 -9.21 5.10 23.20
N ASP A 259 -9.65 4.92 24.45
CA ASP A 259 -8.82 5.11 25.64
C ASP A 259 -8.10 6.48 25.64
N GLY A 260 -8.76 7.50 25.09
CA GLY A 260 -8.24 8.87 24.94
C GLY A 260 -7.28 9.09 23.76
N SER A 261 -6.94 8.05 22.99
CA SER A 261 -6.10 8.14 21.80
C SER A 261 -6.92 8.24 20.52
N ASP A 262 -6.53 9.12 19.60
CA ASP A 262 -7.22 9.33 18.33
C ASP A 262 -7.10 8.12 17.40
N ARG A 263 -8.19 7.86 16.67
CA ARG A 263 -8.28 6.89 15.58
C ARG A 263 -8.54 7.67 14.29
N PRO A 264 -7.50 7.95 13.50
CA PRO A 264 -7.65 8.71 12.27
C PRO A 264 -8.49 7.94 11.24
N GLY A 265 -9.19 8.69 10.40
CA GLY A 265 -10.04 8.16 9.35
C GLY A 265 -10.71 9.25 8.52
N ASP A 266 -11.26 8.84 7.39
CA ASP A 266 -11.97 9.70 6.45
C ASP A 266 -13.47 9.72 6.73
N ILE A 267 -14.10 10.89 6.56
CA ILE A 267 -15.54 11.08 6.82
C ILE A 267 -16.26 11.28 5.48
N GLU A 268 -17.27 10.46 5.23
CA GLU A 268 -18.21 10.64 4.13
C GLU A 268 -19.60 10.98 4.70
N TRP A 269 -20.13 12.15 4.34
CA TRP A 269 -21.48 12.55 4.73
C TRP A 269 -22.51 12.08 3.69
N ALA A 270 -23.60 11.50 4.17
CA ALA A 270 -24.75 11.17 3.33
C ALA A 270 -25.44 12.45 2.82
N SER A 271 -26.26 12.31 1.77
CA SER A 271 -26.98 13.44 1.17
C SER A 271 -27.96 14.13 2.13
N ASP A 272 -28.39 13.43 3.17
CA ASP A 272 -29.26 13.96 4.22
C ASP A 272 -28.53 14.89 5.20
N LYS A 273 -27.18 14.96 5.17
CA LYS A 273 -26.34 15.73 6.12
C LYS A 273 -26.59 15.42 7.59
N MET A 274 -27.23 14.28 7.87
CA MET A 274 -27.57 13.79 9.20
C MET A 274 -26.88 12.46 9.49
N THR A 275 -26.40 11.78 8.45
CA THR A 275 -25.67 10.53 8.57
C THR A 275 -24.25 10.72 8.03
N ALA A 276 -23.26 10.20 8.77
CA ALA A 276 -21.87 10.16 8.32
C ALA A 276 -21.28 8.77 8.51
N THR A 277 -20.49 8.31 7.55
CA THR A 277 -19.65 7.10 7.70
C THR A 277 -18.20 7.55 7.88
N ILE A 278 -17.56 7.06 8.94
CA ILE A 278 -16.14 7.27 9.22
C ILE A 278 -15.39 5.99 8.87
N THR A 279 -14.45 6.05 7.94
CA THR A 279 -13.57 4.93 7.57
C THR A 279 -12.22 5.12 8.24
N LEU A 280 -11.93 4.31 9.24
CA LEU A 280 -10.69 4.41 10.03
C LEU A 280 -9.49 3.81 9.28
N ASP A 281 -8.29 4.33 9.54
CA ASP A 281 -7.04 3.80 8.96
C ASP A 281 -6.76 2.37 9.43
N GLN A 282 -7.12 2.08 10.69
CA GLN A 282 -6.92 0.81 11.37
C GLN A 282 -8.25 0.11 11.66
N LYS A 283 -8.21 -1.23 11.72
CA LYS A 283 -9.38 -2.03 12.10
C LYS A 283 -9.80 -1.73 13.54
N LEU A 284 -11.10 -1.76 13.75
CA LEU A 284 -11.69 -1.78 15.07
C LEU A 284 -11.32 -3.08 15.77
N THR A 285 -10.87 -2.96 17.01
CA THR A 285 -10.63 -4.09 17.92
C THR A 285 -11.54 -3.99 19.13
N GLN A 286 -11.69 -5.10 19.86
CA GLN A 286 -12.59 -5.22 20.99
C GLN A 286 -12.36 -4.09 22.01
N GLY A 287 -13.39 -3.31 22.31
CA GLY A 287 -13.28 -2.20 23.24
C GLY A 287 -14.38 -1.15 23.11
N LYS A 288 -14.31 -0.14 23.97
CA LYS A 288 -15.17 1.05 23.93
C LYS A 288 -14.48 2.16 23.15
N TYR A 289 -15.27 2.87 22.35
CA TYR A 289 -14.86 3.98 21.53
C TYR A 289 -15.78 5.16 21.77
N LEU A 290 -15.28 6.36 21.51
CA LEU A 290 -16.01 7.61 21.64
C LEU A 290 -15.95 8.35 20.31
N VAL A 291 -17.11 8.70 19.76
CA VAL A 291 -17.23 9.62 18.63
C VAL A 291 -17.47 11.02 19.17
N LYS A 292 -16.76 12.02 18.62
CA LYS A 292 -16.94 13.43 18.94
C LYS A 292 -17.26 14.26 17.70
N LEU A 293 -18.31 15.07 17.77
CA LEU A 293 -18.67 16.11 16.82
C LEU A 293 -18.04 17.43 17.22
N THR A 294 -17.25 18.03 16.33
CA THR A 294 -16.55 19.31 16.56
C THR A 294 -16.66 20.23 15.33
N GLY A 295 -16.18 21.46 15.43
CA GLY A 295 -16.12 22.42 14.32
C GLY A 295 -17.40 23.22 14.05
N LEU A 296 -18.51 22.87 14.70
CA LEU A 296 -19.76 23.64 14.72
C LEU A 296 -19.79 24.61 15.92
N ASP A 297 -20.55 25.69 15.80
CA ASP A 297 -20.74 26.67 16.88
C ASP A 297 -21.43 26.01 18.09
N GLU A 298 -21.01 26.33 19.33
CA GLU A 298 -21.57 25.73 20.57
C GLU A 298 -23.07 25.96 20.73
N GLU A 299 -23.62 27.03 20.15
CA GLU A 299 -25.06 27.31 20.16
C GLU A 299 -25.84 26.43 19.17
N ALA A 300 -25.16 25.85 18.17
CA ALA A 300 -25.76 25.02 17.12
C ALA A 300 -25.77 23.52 17.48
N VAL A 301 -25.07 23.10 18.54
CA VAL A 301 -24.95 21.71 18.97
C VAL A 301 -25.33 21.52 20.43
N ASP A 302 -25.82 20.34 20.79
CA ASP A 302 -26.15 19.97 22.17
C ASP A 302 -25.34 18.76 22.62
N ARG A 303 -25.72 17.54 22.22
CA ARG A 303 -24.93 16.33 22.53
C ARG A 303 -23.90 16.08 21.43
N THR A 304 -22.64 16.38 21.70
CA THR A 304 -21.53 16.23 20.75
C THR A 304 -20.77 14.92 20.86
N GLU A 305 -21.13 14.05 21.80
CA GLU A 305 -20.41 12.79 22.05
C GLU A 305 -21.34 11.57 22.09
N ALA A 306 -20.87 10.46 21.51
CA ALA A 306 -21.52 9.16 21.56
C ALA A 306 -20.50 8.04 21.76
N GLU A 307 -20.77 7.14 22.71
CA GLU A 307 -19.98 5.94 22.94
C GLU A 307 -20.52 4.77 22.13
N PHE A 308 -19.62 3.92 21.63
CA PHE A 308 -19.97 2.63 21.04
C PHE A 308 -18.97 1.55 21.45
N THR A 309 -19.40 0.28 21.37
CA THR A 309 -18.52 -0.87 21.58
C THR A 309 -18.22 -1.55 20.26
N ALA A 310 -16.96 -1.86 20.01
CA ALA A 310 -16.55 -2.71 18.90
C ALA A 310 -16.07 -4.08 19.42
N GLN A 311 -16.02 -5.04 18.51
CA GLN A 311 -15.49 -6.38 18.72
C GLN A 311 -14.30 -6.57 17.79
N ASP A 312 -13.40 -7.50 18.11
CA ASP A 312 -12.37 -7.91 17.14
C ASP A 312 -13.02 -8.47 15.88
N GLU A 313 -12.40 -8.24 14.74
CA GLU A 313 -12.82 -8.87 13.50
C GLU A 313 -12.77 -10.39 13.65
N ARG A 314 -13.86 -11.07 13.29
CA ARG A 314 -13.95 -12.51 13.38
C ARG A 314 -14.53 -13.09 12.10
N LEU A 315 -14.05 -14.26 11.71
CA LEU A 315 -14.62 -15.04 10.62
C LEU A 315 -16.05 -15.44 10.99
N ALA A 316 -17.04 -14.90 10.28
CA ALA A 316 -18.45 -15.21 10.53
C ALA A 316 -18.97 -16.31 9.61
N ALA A 317 -18.59 -16.27 8.33
CA ALA A 317 -18.97 -17.29 7.37
C ALA A 317 -17.91 -17.47 6.29
N PHE A 318 -17.91 -18.63 5.65
CA PHE A 318 -17.14 -18.88 4.45
C PHE A 318 -17.89 -19.82 3.53
N ARG A 319 -17.64 -19.72 2.22
CA ARG A 319 -18.33 -20.53 1.20
C ARG A 319 -17.48 -20.69 -0.04
N PHE A 320 -17.65 -21.81 -0.75
CA PHE A 320 -17.05 -21.93 -2.08
C PHE A 320 -17.63 -20.86 -3.01
N ALA A 321 -16.76 -20.20 -3.77
CA ALA A 321 -17.10 -19.18 -4.74
C ALA A 321 -16.96 -19.72 -6.18
N SER A 322 -17.07 -21.04 -6.36
CA SER A 322 -16.93 -21.69 -7.66
C SER A 322 -18.16 -21.47 -8.53
N SER A 323 -17.90 -21.21 -9.82
CA SER A 323 -18.89 -20.97 -10.87
C SER A 323 -19.61 -22.24 -11.34
N SER A 324 -19.06 -23.43 -11.03
CA SER A 324 -19.59 -24.72 -11.43
C SER A 324 -19.26 -25.82 -10.41
N ASP A 325 -20.05 -26.89 -10.41
CA ASP A 325 -19.81 -28.12 -9.65
C ASP A 325 -18.96 -29.13 -10.47
N ILE A 326 -18.57 -28.77 -11.69
CA ILE A 326 -17.72 -29.57 -12.58
C ILE A 326 -16.34 -28.91 -12.66
N LEU A 327 -15.28 -29.63 -12.27
CA LEU A 327 -13.89 -29.16 -12.38
C LEU A 327 -13.26 -29.67 -13.67
N PRO A 328 -12.47 -28.87 -14.41
CA PRO A 328 -11.81 -29.34 -15.61
C PRO A 328 -10.79 -30.45 -15.30
N GLN A 329 -10.52 -31.31 -16.29
CA GLN A 329 -9.46 -32.33 -16.21
C GLN A 329 -8.07 -31.69 -16.40
N ALA A 330 -7.64 -30.87 -15.44
CA ALA A 330 -6.36 -30.17 -15.44
C ALA A 330 -6.01 -29.67 -14.02
N LYS A 331 -4.97 -28.85 -13.93
CA LYS A 331 -4.77 -27.95 -12.79
C LYS A 331 -5.89 -26.91 -12.76
N VAL A 332 -6.53 -26.73 -11.61
CA VAL A 332 -7.64 -25.80 -11.41
C VAL A 332 -7.50 -25.05 -10.10
N ILE A 333 -7.77 -23.74 -10.14
CA ILE A 333 -7.83 -22.89 -8.95
C ILE A 333 -9.29 -22.78 -8.51
N ILE A 334 -9.57 -23.12 -7.26
CA ILE A 334 -10.90 -23.09 -6.66
C ILE A 334 -10.94 -21.92 -5.68
N PRO A 335 -11.74 -20.87 -5.98
CA PRO A 335 -11.93 -19.77 -5.07
C PRO A 335 -12.95 -20.12 -3.97
N PHE A 336 -12.76 -19.54 -2.80
CA PHE A 336 -13.76 -19.45 -1.76
C PHE A 336 -13.88 -17.99 -1.31
N LYS A 337 -14.94 -17.68 -0.57
CA LYS A 337 -15.13 -16.37 0.04
C LYS A 337 -15.26 -16.56 1.55
N ALA A 338 -14.42 -15.89 2.32
CA ALA A 338 -14.49 -15.73 3.76
C ALA A 338 -14.99 -14.31 4.06
N VAL A 339 -15.98 -14.19 4.94
CA VAL A 339 -16.58 -12.92 5.35
C VAL A 339 -16.56 -12.76 6.86
N ASN A 340 -16.43 -11.52 7.30
CA ASN A 340 -16.43 -11.16 8.71
C ASN A 340 -17.87 -10.96 9.25
N GLN A 341 -18.00 -10.56 10.51
CA GLN A 341 -19.30 -10.33 11.16
C GLN A 341 -20.14 -9.19 10.54
N TYR A 342 -19.56 -8.40 9.65
CA TYR A 342 -20.19 -7.29 8.94
C TYR A 342 -20.57 -7.66 7.48
N ASP A 343 -20.42 -8.93 7.09
CA ASP A 343 -20.59 -9.43 5.70
C ASP A 343 -19.59 -8.83 4.69
N GLU A 344 -18.50 -8.25 5.19
CA GLU A 344 -17.38 -7.78 4.36
C GLU A 344 -16.45 -8.94 4.04
N GLU A 345 -15.81 -8.89 2.86
CA GLU A 345 -14.73 -9.83 2.53
C GLU A 345 -13.54 -9.57 3.44
N SER A 346 -13.04 -10.64 4.03
CA SER A 346 -12.07 -10.54 5.12
C SER A 346 -10.65 -10.90 4.70
N ASP A 347 -9.66 -10.61 5.55
CA ASP A 347 -8.24 -10.85 5.21
C ASP A 347 -7.79 -12.31 5.41
N TRP A 348 -8.68 -13.22 5.82
CA TRP A 348 -8.36 -14.64 5.93
C TRP A 348 -8.03 -15.19 4.54
N THR A 349 -6.97 -15.98 4.48
CA THR A 349 -6.42 -16.56 3.25
C THR A 349 -6.60 -18.07 3.23
N ALA A 350 -6.29 -18.73 2.13
CA ALA A 350 -6.33 -20.20 2.05
C ALA A 350 -5.43 -20.91 3.07
N SER A 351 -4.39 -20.24 3.57
CA SER A 351 -3.50 -20.78 4.60
C SER A 351 -4.15 -20.85 5.99
N ASP A 352 -5.19 -20.04 6.22
CA ASP A 352 -5.97 -20.01 7.47
C ASP A 352 -7.04 -21.11 7.51
N PHE A 353 -7.09 -21.96 6.48
CA PHE A 353 -8.00 -23.09 6.39
C PHE A 353 -7.24 -24.40 6.22
N ARG A 354 -7.68 -25.42 6.94
CA ARG A 354 -7.42 -26.82 6.60
C ARG A 354 -8.32 -27.23 5.45
N ILE A 355 -7.71 -27.64 4.35
CA ILE A 355 -8.40 -28.05 3.12
C ILE A 355 -8.21 -29.56 2.92
N GLU A 356 -9.28 -30.32 3.03
CA GLU A 356 -9.26 -31.76 2.79
C GLU A 356 -9.87 -32.09 1.43
N VAL A 357 -9.20 -32.97 0.68
CA VAL A 357 -9.63 -33.39 -0.65
C VAL A 357 -9.83 -34.90 -0.67
N GLY A 358 -11.05 -35.34 -0.91
CA GLY A 358 -11.40 -36.75 -1.12
C GLY A 358 -11.29 -37.13 -2.59
N ALA A 359 -10.05 -37.22 -3.09
CA ALA A 359 -9.72 -37.77 -4.40
C ALA A 359 -8.34 -38.45 -4.37
N ASP A 360 -8.18 -39.56 -5.10
CA ASP A 360 -6.93 -40.34 -5.07
C ASP A 360 -5.74 -39.49 -5.53
N LYS A 361 -4.70 -39.41 -4.68
CA LYS A 361 -3.44 -38.68 -4.92
C LYS A 361 -3.58 -37.20 -5.29
N VAL A 362 -4.70 -36.56 -4.95
CA VAL A 362 -4.88 -35.10 -5.08
C VAL A 362 -4.63 -34.45 -3.72
N ARG A 363 -3.90 -33.33 -3.72
CA ARG A 363 -3.77 -32.47 -2.55
C ARG A 363 -4.15 -31.05 -2.93
N ALA A 364 -4.75 -30.33 -1.99
CA ALA A 364 -4.94 -28.90 -2.12
C ALA A 364 -3.63 -28.17 -1.87
N VAL A 365 -3.31 -27.21 -2.74
CA VAL A 365 -2.19 -26.28 -2.57
C VAL A 365 -2.79 -24.89 -2.34
N PRO A 366 -2.76 -24.35 -1.10
CA PRO A 366 -3.20 -22.98 -0.82
C PRO A 366 -2.42 -21.98 -1.67
N LEU A 367 -3.12 -20.98 -2.24
CA LEU A 367 -2.46 -19.87 -2.91
C LEU A 367 -2.16 -18.78 -1.87
N ALA A 368 -0.89 -18.40 -1.76
CA ALA A 368 -0.42 -17.43 -0.77
C ALA A 368 -1.17 -16.09 -0.90
N GLY A 369 -1.63 -15.55 0.23
CA GLY A 369 -2.34 -14.26 0.29
C GLY A 369 -3.73 -14.26 -0.35
N LYS A 370 -4.23 -15.40 -0.86
CA LYS A 370 -5.49 -15.47 -1.62
C LYS A 370 -6.51 -16.38 -0.94
N GLN A 371 -7.79 -16.07 -1.07
CA GLN A 371 -8.91 -16.96 -0.72
C GLN A 371 -9.15 -18.02 -1.81
N ALA A 372 -8.10 -18.74 -2.18
CA ALA A 372 -8.15 -19.74 -3.24
C ALA A 372 -7.08 -20.82 -3.06
N PHE A 373 -7.33 -22.00 -3.58
CA PHE A 373 -6.39 -23.11 -3.56
C PHE A 373 -6.43 -23.87 -4.89
N GLN A 374 -5.33 -24.54 -5.22
CA GLN A 374 -5.19 -25.28 -6.47
C GLN A 374 -5.32 -26.78 -6.24
N LEU A 375 -5.97 -27.47 -7.18
CA LEU A 375 -5.96 -28.93 -7.33
C LEU A 375 -5.33 -29.32 -8.67
N ASP A 376 -4.64 -30.47 -8.73
CA ASP A 376 -4.19 -31.09 -9.99
C ASP A 376 -5.03 -32.34 -10.28
N LEU A 377 -5.93 -32.22 -11.26
CA LEU A 377 -6.84 -33.28 -11.68
C LEU A 377 -6.46 -33.84 -13.06
N SER A 378 -5.26 -33.52 -13.56
CA SER A 378 -4.82 -33.87 -14.92
C SER A 378 -4.75 -35.38 -15.17
N ARG A 379 -4.68 -36.19 -14.10
CA ARG A 379 -4.61 -37.67 -14.16
C ARG A 379 -5.94 -38.36 -13.88
N HIS A 380 -6.99 -37.61 -13.53
CA HIS A 380 -8.28 -38.16 -13.16
C HIS A 380 -9.17 -38.29 -14.38
N THR A 381 -10.05 -39.29 -14.41
CA THR A 381 -10.97 -39.50 -15.53
C THR A 381 -12.22 -38.64 -15.37
N LYS A 382 -12.80 -38.21 -16.49
CA LYS A 382 -14.13 -37.60 -16.53
C LYS A 382 -15.15 -38.42 -15.73
N GLY A 383 -15.95 -37.74 -14.92
CA GLY A 383 -16.94 -38.34 -14.04
C GLY A 383 -16.42 -38.73 -12.65
N ALA A 384 -15.11 -38.64 -12.38
CA ALA A 384 -14.58 -38.93 -11.06
C ALA A 384 -15.08 -37.91 -10.01
N PRO A 385 -15.56 -38.34 -8.83
CA PRO A 385 -15.96 -37.43 -7.77
C PRO A 385 -14.73 -36.83 -7.07
N VAL A 386 -14.84 -35.57 -6.67
CA VAL A 386 -13.83 -34.85 -5.86
C VAL A 386 -14.57 -34.14 -4.74
N SER A 387 -14.54 -34.69 -3.52
CA SER A 387 -15.06 -33.96 -2.36
C SER A 387 -14.00 -33.00 -1.83
N VAL A 388 -14.39 -31.77 -1.50
CA VAL A 388 -13.52 -30.79 -0.84
C VAL A 388 -14.20 -30.32 0.43
N ILE A 389 -13.46 -30.32 1.53
CA ILE A 389 -13.90 -29.84 2.84
C ILE A 389 -12.99 -28.69 3.26
N LEU A 390 -13.57 -27.53 3.53
CA LEU A 390 -12.91 -26.36 4.09
C LEU A 390 -13.21 -26.27 5.58
N MET A 391 -12.16 -26.12 6.39
CA MET A 391 -12.24 -25.97 7.83
C MET A 391 -11.33 -24.83 8.27
N PRO A 392 -11.79 -23.83 9.04
CA PRO A 392 -10.91 -22.77 9.55
C PRO A 392 -9.91 -23.34 10.57
N ASN A 393 -8.74 -22.72 10.65
CA ASN A 393 -7.65 -23.09 11.54
C ASN A 393 -7.14 -21.86 12.33
N PRO A 394 -7.30 -21.82 13.67
CA PRO A 394 -7.98 -22.80 14.50
C PRO A 394 -9.51 -22.81 14.29
N MET A 395 -10.17 -23.93 14.58
CA MET A 395 -11.62 -23.99 14.61
C MET A 395 -12.17 -23.05 15.69
N THR A 396 -13.08 -22.16 15.33
CA THR A 396 -13.84 -21.34 16.28
C THR A 396 -15.18 -22.03 16.63
N ALA A 397 -15.76 -21.73 17.79
CA ALA A 397 -17.02 -22.33 18.23
C ALA A 397 -18.21 -21.99 17.30
N ASP A 398 -18.11 -20.88 16.56
CA ASP A 398 -19.20 -20.33 15.74
C ASP A 398 -19.10 -20.75 14.26
N THR A 399 -18.07 -21.49 13.86
CA THR A 399 -17.85 -21.87 12.45
C THR A 399 -17.95 -23.37 12.23
N SER A 400 -18.71 -23.76 11.20
CA SER A 400 -18.86 -25.17 10.78
C SER A 400 -18.08 -25.45 9.49
N PRO A 401 -17.49 -26.66 9.32
CA PRO A 401 -16.87 -27.06 8.07
C PRO A 401 -17.83 -26.92 6.89
N VAL A 402 -17.34 -26.41 5.76
CA VAL A 402 -18.11 -26.34 4.52
C VAL A 402 -17.57 -27.37 3.56
N SER A 403 -18.44 -28.24 3.06
CA SER A 403 -18.07 -29.27 2.09
C SER A 403 -18.77 -29.06 0.76
N LYS A 404 -18.09 -29.39 -0.33
CA LYS A 404 -18.64 -29.37 -1.68
C LYS A 404 -18.17 -30.60 -2.44
N LEU A 405 -19.11 -31.25 -3.14
CA LEU A 405 -18.82 -32.38 -4.01
C LEU A 405 -18.74 -31.88 -5.45
N PHE A 406 -17.56 -32.02 -6.05
CA PHE A 406 -17.33 -31.73 -7.46
C PHE A 406 -17.25 -33.01 -8.28
N THR A 407 -17.39 -32.87 -9.60
CA THR A 407 -17.13 -33.95 -10.57
C THR A 407 -16.06 -33.51 -11.58
N VAL A 408 -15.13 -34.39 -11.95
CA VAL A 408 -14.15 -34.11 -13.01
C VAL A 408 -14.86 -34.08 -14.37
N GLY A 409 -14.68 -33.00 -15.12
CA GLY A 409 -15.25 -32.76 -16.44
C GLY A 409 -14.33 -33.15 -17.58
N ASP A 410 -14.55 -32.53 -18.73
CA ASP A 410 -13.65 -32.59 -19.88
C ASP A 410 -12.38 -31.75 -19.64
N PRO A 411 -11.30 -31.98 -20.40
CA PRO A 411 -10.15 -31.08 -20.42
C PRO A 411 -10.56 -29.61 -20.67
N PRO A 412 -9.85 -28.63 -20.08
CA PRO A 412 -10.23 -27.23 -20.22
C PRO A 412 -10.15 -26.75 -21.68
N ILE A 413 -11.13 -25.94 -22.05
CA ILE A 413 -11.21 -25.20 -23.31
C ILE A 413 -11.55 -23.77 -22.93
N VAL A 414 -10.79 -22.79 -23.44
CA VAL A 414 -11.09 -21.38 -23.15
C VAL A 414 -12.44 -21.03 -23.75
N SER A 415 -13.42 -20.75 -22.88
CA SER A 415 -14.77 -20.37 -23.28
C SER A 415 -14.90 -18.85 -23.42
N ARG A 416 -14.23 -18.12 -22.53
CA ARG A 416 -14.37 -16.68 -22.36
C ARG A 416 -13.08 -16.01 -21.94
N VAL A 417 -12.91 -14.76 -22.35
CA VAL A 417 -11.79 -13.91 -21.94
C VAL A 417 -12.33 -12.55 -21.52
N GLU A 418 -11.76 -12.02 -20.43
CA GLU A 418 -11.97 -10.66 -19.96
C GLU A 418 -10.65 -9.90 -20.01
N LEU A 419 -10.68 -8.67 -20.55
CA LEU A 419 -9.50 -7.80 -20.59
C LEU A 419 -9.41 -7.01 -19.28
N GLY A 420 -8.21 -6.99 -18.71
CA GLY A 420 -7.86 -6.17 -17.56
C GLY A 420 -7.20 -4.86 -17.96
N GLU A 421 -6.52 -4.24 -17.01
CA GLU A 421 -5.77 -3.01 -17.23
C GLU A 421 -4.48 -3.25 -18.02
N LEU A 422 -4.01 -2.19 -18.69
CA LEU A 422 -2.70 -2.19 -19.34
C LEU A 422 -1.65 -1.78 -18.33
N LYS A 423 -0.69 -2.66 -18.05
CA LYS A 423 0.41 -2.43 -17.11
C LYS A 423 1.68 -2.04 -17.86
N PHE A 424 2.21 -0.86 -17.57
CA PHE A 424 3.44 -0.37 -18.20
C PHE A 424 4.67 -0.92 -17.48
N LEU A 425 5.74 -1.15 -18.24
CA LEU A 425 7.04 -1.53 -17.70
C LEU A 425 7.85 -0.29 -17.31
N GLY A 426 8.47 -0.31 -16.12
CA GLY A 426 9.29 0.79 -15.61
C GLY A 426 8.48 2.04 -15.27
N SER A 427 9.04 3.22 -15.55
CA SER A 427 8.41 4.53 -15.27
C SER A 427 7.46 5.02 -16.37
N ASP A 428 7.30 4.25 -17.44
CA ASP A 428 6.47 4.62 -18.57
C ASP A 428 4.98 4.64 -18.20
N LYS A 429 4.24 5.57 -18.82
CA LYS A 429 2.78 5.74 -18.62
C LYS A 429 1.99 5.74 -19.93
N ALA A 430 2.63 5.40 -21.04
CA ALA A 430 2.01 5.41 -22.37
C ALA A 430 2.74 4.48 -23.34
N LEU A 431 1.99 3.90 -24.29
CA LEU A 431 2.54 3.15 -25.41
C LEU A 431 3.17 4.14 -26.39
N LYS A 432 4.49 4.11 -26.51
CA LYS A 432 5.31 4.94 -27.42
C LYS A 432 6.19 4.02 -28.27
N PRO A 433 6.76 4.46 -29.39
CA PRO A 433 7.62 3.61 -30.23
C PRO A 433 8.75 2.97 -29.41
N GLY A 434 8.93 1.66 -29.53
CA GLY A 434 9.86 0.87 -28.71
C GLY A 434 9.39 0.57 -27.28
N GLY A 435 8.32 1.23 -26.82
CA GLY A 435 7.72 1.04 -25.51
C GLY A 435 7.01 -0.31 -25.37
N ARG A 436 7.03 -0.85 -24.15
CA ARG A 436 6.47 -2.15 -23.79
C ARG A 436 5.44 -2.05 -22.68
N ALA A 437 4.47 -2.96 -22.71
CA ALA A 437 3.45 -3.10 -21.69
C ALA A 437 2.92 -4.54 -21.65
N TYR A 438 2.29 -4.90 -20.53
CA TYR A 438 1.53 -6.13 -20.39
C TYR A 438 0.04 -5.80 -20.42
N GLN A 439 -0.67 -6.44 -21.34
CA GLN A 439 -2.12 -6.44 -21.28
C GLN A 439 -2.56 -7.57 -20.35
N LEU A 440 -3.02 -7.19 -19.16
CA LEU A 440 -3.61 -8.13 -18.21
C LEU A 440 -4.90 -8.69 -18.81
N PHE A 441 -5.17 -9.97 -18.55
CA PHE A 441 -6.44 -10.59 -18.92
C PHE A 441 -6.77 -11.78 -18.02
N SER A 442 -8.04 -12.20 -18.06
CA SER A 442 -8.51 -13.42 -17.42
C SER A 442 -9.17 -14.32 -18.46
N ALA A 443 -8.63 -15.52 -18.64
CA ALA A 443 -9.23 -16.55 -19.47
C ALA A 443 -9.95 -17.59 -18.60
N PHE A 444 -11.17 -17.94 -18.98
CA PHE A 444 -12.02 -18.87 -18.27
C PHE A 444 -12.31 -20.11 -19.12
N ASP A 445 -12.34 -21.27 -18.48
CA ASP A 445 -12.71 -22.52 -19.13
C ASP A 445 -14.23 -22.63 -19.37
N GLN A 446 -14.68 -23.73 -19.97
CA GLN A 446 -16.09 -24.01 -20.23
C GLN A 446 -16.96 -24.19 -18.98
N TYR A 447 -16.36 -24.29 -17.80
CA TYR A 447 -17.03 -24.41 -16.51
C TYR A 447 -16.93 -23.12 -15.69
N GLY A 448 -16.27 -22.09 -16.21
CA GLY A 448 -16.12 -20.77 -15.60
C GLY A 448 -14.94 -20.66 -14.62
N PHE A 449 -13.98 -21.57 -14.63
CA PHE A 449 -12.75 -21.47 -13.82
C PHE A 449 -11.66 -20.72 -14.58
N ARG A 450 -10.89 -19.88 -13.88
CA ARG A 450 -9.75 -19.16 -14.48
C ARG A 450 -8.64 -20.15 -14.82
N ILE A 451 -8.09 -20.02 -16.02
CA ILE A 451 -7.00 -20.84 -16.53
C ILE A 451 -5.68 -20.13 -16.25
N SER A 452 -4.77 -20.80 -15.55
CA SER A 452 -3.39 -20.35 -15.30
C SER A 452 -2.35 -21.08 -16.15
N ASP A 453 -2.74 -22.09 -16.92
CA ASP A 453 -1.83 -22.88 -17.76
C ASP A 453 -1.51 -22.14 -19.08
N ALA A 454 -0.33 -21.54 -19.15
CA ALA A 454 0.17 -20.84 -20.33
C ALA A 454 0.22 -21.73 -21.59
N ASP A 455 0.59 -23.00 -21.47
CA ASP A 455 0.69 -23.92 -22.61
C ASP A 455 -0.71 -24.20 -23.18
N LEU A 456 -1.71 -24.34 -22.30
CA LEU A 456 -3.11 -24.47 -22.74
C LEU A 456 -3.59 -23.21 -23.44
N LEU A 457 -3.31 -22.03 -22.87
CA LEU A 457 -3.76 -20.76 -23.45
C LEU A 457 -3.08 -20.46 -24.80
N ASN A 458 -1.85 -20.92 -24.99
CA ASN A 458 -1.12 -20.83 -26.26
C ASN A 458 -1.49 -21.93 -27.27
N GLY A 459 -2.15 -23.00 -26.82
CA GLY A 459 -2.50 -24.17 -27.62
C GLY A 459 -3.80 -24.05 -28.42
N GLU A 460 -4.20 -25.14 -29.08
CA GLU A 460 -5.40 -25.19 -29.95
C GLU A 460 -6.71 -24.91 -29.23
N ARG A 461 -6.75 -25.15 -27.91
CA ARG A 461 -7.92 -24.92 -27.03
C ARG A 461 -7.86 -23.56 -26.32
N GLY A 462 -6.82 -22.79 -26.61
CA GLY A 462 -6.50 -21.52 -25.97
C GLY A 462 -7.13 -20.32 -26.67
N ILE A 463 -6.37 -19.23 -26.71
CA ILE A 463 -6.76 -17.98 -27.36
C ILE A 463 -5.84 -17.65 -28.53
N THR A 464 -6.27 -16.70 -29.35
CA THR A 464 -5.44 -16.06 -30.36
C THR A 464 -5.63 -14.55 -30.27
N THR A 465 -4.59 -13.80 -30.61
CA THR A 465 -4.61 -12.34 -30.59
C THR A 465 -4.58 -11.80 -32.02
N ALA A 466 -5.14 -10.61 -32.23
CA ALA A 466 -4.96 -9.84 -33.45
C ALA A 466 -4.97 -8.35 -33.14
N PHE A 467 -4.27 -7.58 -33.97
CA PHE A 467 -4.32 -6.12 -33.93
C PHE A 467 -5.08 -5.61 -35.16
N SER A 468 -5.85 -4.53 -35.00
CA SER A 468 -6.60 -3.92 -36.10
C SER A 468 -5.71 -3.32 -37.19
N GLU A 469 -4.43 -3.06 -36.88
CA GLU A 469 -3.49 -2.45 -37.80
C GLU A 469 -2.12 -3.16 -37.73
N PRO A 470 -1.67 -3.81 -38.81
CA PRO A 470 -0.37 -4.49 -38.85
C PRO A 470 0.79 -3.48 -38.84
N GLY A 471 1.94 -3.89 -38.29
CA GLY A 471 3.17 -3.08 -38.27
C GLY A 471 3.26 -2.01 -37.19
N VAL A 472 2.20 -1.84 -36.36
CA VAL A 472 2.21 -0.91 -35.21
C VAL A 472 2.87 -1.53 -33.99
N PHE A 473 2.67 -2.82 -33.79
CA PHE A 473 3.34 -3.62 -32.77
C PHE A 473 4.29 -4.61 -33.45
N ARG A 474 5.37 -4.99 -32.78
CA ARG A 474 6.40 -5.86 -33.37
C ARG A 474 5.89 -7.28 -33.62
N ASP A 475 5.84 -7.74 -34.87
CA ASP A 475 5.56 -9.14 -35.19
C ASP A 475 6.79 -10.03 -34.89
N ASN A 476 6.95 -10.46 -33.63
CA ASN A 476 7.95 -11.47 -33.24
C ASN A 476 7.23 -12.80 -32.94
N PRO A 477 7.82 -13.99 -33.22
CA PRO A 477 7.27 -15.30 -32.83
C PRO A 477 6.95 -15.50 -31.33
N SER A 478 7.34 -14.55 -30.46
CA SER A 478 7.01 -14.49 -29.04
C SER A 478 5.82 -13.56 -28.73
N MET A 479 5.48 -12.63 -29.62
CA MET A 479 4.29 -11.79 -29.47
C MET A 479 3.04 -12.64 -29.63
N GLY A 480 2.10 -12.50 -28.70
CA GLY A 480 0.93 -13.36 -28.61
C GLY A 480 1.18 -14.68 -27.88
N LYS A 481 2.41 -14.96 -27.42
CA LYS A 481 2.65 -16.03 -26.45
C LYS A 481 2.36 -15.52 -25.05
N LEU A 482 1.46 -16.22 -24.38
CA LEU A 482 1.01 -15.92 -23.04
C LEU A 482 1.99 -16.53 -22.05
N PHE A 483 2.45 -15.72 -21.11
CA PHE A 483 3.38 -16.11 -20.06
C PHE A 483 3.07 -15.28 -18.81
N ASP A 484 3.34 -15.81 -17.62
CA ASP A 484 3.17 -15.06 -16.37
C ASP A 484 4.34 -14.08 -16.22
N TYR A 485 4.19 -12.89 -16.80
CA TYR A 485 5.26 -11.91 -16.90
C TYR A 485 5.41 -11.09 -15.62
N ASP A 486 4.33 -10.92 -14.85
CA ASP A 486 4.35 -10.20 -13.58
C ASP A 486 4.31 -11.11 -12.34
N ASN A 487 4.29 -12.42 -12.57
CA ASN A 487 4.36 -13.47 -11.57
C ASN A 487 3.19 -13.41 -10.56
N ASP A 488 2.00 -13.02 -11.02
CA ASP A 488 0.76 -13.02 -10.24
C ASP A 488 0.11 -14.42 -10.13
N GLY A 489 0.69 -15.41 -10.82
CA GLY A 489 0.21 -16.78 -10.94
C GLY A 489 -0.65 -17.04 -12.18
N TYR A 490 -0.79 -16.06 -13.08
CA TYR A 490 -1.60 -16.14 -14.29
C TYR A 490 -0.86 -15.58 -15.52
N PRO A 491 -1.05 -16.16 -16.72
CA PRO A 491 -0.41 -15.65 -17.91
C PRO A 491 -0.95 -14.29 -18.38
N ASP A 492 -0.05 -13.41 -18.81
CA ASP A 492 -0.31 -12.11 -19.42
C ASP A 492 0.07 -12.06 -20.90
N LEU A 493 -0.40 -11.02 -21.59
CA LEU A 493 -0.06 -10.75 -22.98
C LEU A 493 0.97 -9.60 -23.08
N SER A 494 2.19 -9.93 -23.50
CA SER A 494 3.21 -8.92 -23.81
C SER A 494 2.88 -8.16 -25.10
N ILE A 495 3.06 -6.84 -25.05
CA ILE A 495 2.88 -5.91 -26.16
C ILE A 495 4.13 -5.03 -26.28
N GLU A 496 4.66 -4.92 -27.50
CA GLU A 496 5.77 -4.05 -27.82
C GLU A 496 5.44 -3.21 -29.06
N VAL A 497 5.47 -1.89 -28.90
CA VAL A 497 5.24 -0.95 -30.01
C VAL A 497 6.45 -0.98 -30.95
N SER A 498 6.19 -1.07 -32.25
CA SER A 498 7.24 -0.97 -33.26
C SER A 498 7.96 0.39 -33.17
N PRO A 499 9.30 0.42 -33.19
CA PRO A 499 10.05 1.68 -33.21
C PRO A 499 9.78 2.50 -34.48
N ASP A 500 9.26 1.89 -35.54
CA ASP A 500 8.96 2.55 -36.82
C ASP A 500 7.63 3.34 -36.81
N VAL A 501 6.92 3.39 -35.68
CA VAL A 501 5.65 4.12 -35.56
C VAL A 501 5.92 5.62 -35.47
N LYS A 502 5.74 6.31 -36.61
CA LYS A 502 5.99 7.75 -36.74
C LYS A 502 4.79 8.64 -36.40
N ILE A 503 3.58 8.09 -36.40
CA ILE A 503 2.33 8.82 -36.18
C ILE A 503 1.54 8.12 -35.09
N GLY A 504 1.09 8.90 -34.11
CA GLY A 504 0.24 8.41 -33.03
C GLY A 504 -1.11 7.95 -33.57
N LYS A 505 -1.59 6.81 -33.07
CA LYS A 505 -2.81 6.17 -33.55
C LYS A 505 -3.42 5.29 -32.48
N GLU A 506 -4.69 5.01 -32.63
CA GLU A 506 -5.43 4.09 -31.76
C GLU A 506 -5.55 2.75 -32.46
N VAL A 507 -4.98 1.70 -31.88
CA VAL A 507 -5.00 0.33 -32.42
C VAL A 507 -5.83 -0.54 -31.52
N SER A 508 -6.74 -1.32 -32.08
CA SER A 508 -7.53 -2.27 -31.30
C SER A 508 -6.77 -3.59 -31.19
N LEU A 509 -6.51 -4.02 -29.96
CA LEU A 509 -6.11 -5.39 -29.65
C LEU A 509 -7.38 -6.23 -29.49
N MET A 510 -7.44 -7.36 -30.17
CA MET A 510 -8.54 -8.32 -30.13
C MET A 510 -8.03 -9.66 -29.62
N LEU A 511 -8.72 -10.24 -28.65
CA LEU A 511 -8.51 -11.61 -28.16
C LEU A 511 -9.69 -12.47 -28.59
N PHE A 512 -9.40 -13.63 -29.17
CA PHE A 512 -10.39 -14.59 -29.64
C PHE A 512 -10.20 -15.93 -28.94
N THR A 513 -11.28 -16.55 -28.47
CA THR A 513 -11.25 -17.95 -28.07
C THR A 513 -11.26 -18.83 -29.31
N ARG A 514 -10.31 -19.76 -29.44
CA ARG A 514 -10.12 -20.52 -30.69
C ARG A 514 -11.28 -21.45 -31.01
N ILE A 515 -11.91 -22.02 -29.98
CA ILE A 515 -12.98 -23.02 -30.13
C ILE A 515 -14.37 -22.38 -30.13
N TYR A 516 -14.66 -21.51 -29.16
CA TYR A 516 -15.98 -20.88 -29.03
C TYR A 516 -16.14 -19.63 -29.90
N GLY A 517 -15.04 -19.08 -30.44
CA GLY A 517 -15.08 -17.90 -31.31
C GLY A 517 -15.49 -16.61 -30.59
N GLN A 518 -15.49 -16.59 -29.26
CA GLN A 518 -15.80 -15.38 -28.50
C GLN A 518 -14.67 -14.37 -28.67
N GLN A 519 -15.04 -13.12 -28.89
CA GLN A 519 -14.10 -12.02 -29.05
C GLN A 519 -14.27 -10.98 -27.93
N THR A 520 -13.15 -10.44 -27.46
CA THR A 520 -13.08 -9.21 -26.67
C THR A 520 -12.01 -8.29 -27.27
N SER A 521 -12.11 -6.98 -27.04
CA SER A 521 -11.14 -6.03 -27.59
C SER A 521 -10.94 -4.81 -26.72
N VAL A 522 -9.72 -4.28 -26.72
CA VAL A 522 -9.35 -3.01 -26.08
C VAL A 522 -8.67 -2.10 -27.10
N LYS A 523 -8.92 -0.79 -26.96
CA LYS A 523 -8.27 0.24 -27.77
C LYS A 523 -6.99 0.70 -27.08
N LEU A 524 -5.87 0.47 -27.73
CA LEU A 524 -4.54 0.85 -27.28
C LEU A 524 -4.14 2.16 -27.97
N LYS A 525 -3.92 3.21 -27.17
CA LYS A 525 -3.46 4.50 -27.69
C LYS A 525 -1.94 4.51 -27.78
N VAL A 526 -1.43 4.45 -29.01
CA VAL A 526 0.00 4.57 -29.30
C VAL A 526 0.32 6.03 -29.60
N LYS A 527 1.23 6.62 -28.84
CA LYS A 527 1.74 7.98 -29.07
C LYS A 527 2.68 7.99 -30.27
N ALA A 528 2.76 9.13 -30.97
CA ALA A 528 3.78 9.36 -31.98
C ALA A 528 5.18 9.36 -31.35
N ALA A 529 6.22 8.99 -32.10
CA ALA A 529 7.58 9.38 -31.73
C ALA A 529 7.63 10.92 -31.64
N GLN A 530 8.10 11.47 -30.52
CA GLN A 530 8.41 12.90 -30.46
C GLN A 530 9.59 13.17 -31.40
N MET A 531 9.31 13.85 -32.53
CA MET A 531 10.34 14.14 -33.52
C MET A 531 11.16 15.34 -33.04
N PRO A 532 12.50 15.25 -32.99
CA PRO A 532 13.34 16.39 -32.70
C PRO A 532 13.07 17.55 -33.67
N ALA A 533 12.78 18.75 -33.16
CA ALA A 533 12.49 19.94 -33.94
C ALA A 533 13.38 21.14 -33.58
N SER A 534 13.97 21.17 -32.39
CA SER A 534 15.03 22.11 -32.02
C SER A 534 16.02 21.47 -31.05
N VAL A 535 17.21 22.05 -30.97
CA VAL A 535 18.27 21.67 -30.02
C VAL A 535 18.85 22.93 -29.40
N GLU A 536 19.06 22.89 -28.10
CA GLU A 536 19.74 23.91 -27.31
C GLU A 536 20.87 23.24 -26.52
N PHE A 537 21.98 23.94 -26.30
CA PHE A 537 23.05 23.50 -25.42
C PHE A 537 22.86 24.14 -24.04
N ASP A 538 23.08 23.36 -23.00
CA ASP A 538 23.12 23.83 -21.62
C ASP A 538 24.51 23.56 -21.04
N PHE A 539 25.50 24.29 -21.57
CA PHE A 539 26.90 24.15 -21.23
C PHE A 539 27.58 25.51 -21.30
N ALA A 540 28.22 25.92 -20.22
CA ALA A 540 28.87 27.23 -20.09
C ALA A 540 30.36 27.13 -19.71
N ASP A 541 30.87 25.93 -19.48
CA ASP A 541 32.21 25.71 -18.96
C ASP A 541 33.27 25.77 -20.08
N THR A 542 34.52 26.06 -19.69
CA THR A 542 35.70 25.88 -20.54
C THR A 542 36.30 24.50 -20.30
N LEU A 543 36.97 23.95 -21.32
CA LEU A 543 37.69 22.68 -21.19
C LEU A 543 39.18 22.95 -21.05
N THR A 544 39.92 22.01 -20.47
CA THR A 544 41.38 22.06 -20.43
C THR A 544 41.99 20.97 -21.32
N VAL A 545 43.17 21.21 -21.91
CA VAL A 545 43.87 20.16 -22.66
C VAL A 545 44.12 18.94 -21.79
N GLY A 546 43.77 17.75 -22.28
CA GLY A 546 43.93 16.48 -21.59
C GLY A 546 42.74 16.06 -20.74
N GLU A 547 41.70 16.90 -20.65
CA GLU A 547 40.44 16.54 -20.00
C GLU A 547 39.72 15.45 -20.82
N GLU A 548 39.25 14.42 -20.12
CA GLU A 548 38.59 13.23 -20.67
C GLU A 548 37.21 13.08 -20.03
N ASP A 549 36.28 12.43 -20.73
CA ASP A 549 34.92 12.13 -20.24
C ASP A 549 34.12 13.36 -19.78
N VAL A 550 34.16 14.44 -20.58
CA VAL A 550 33.31 15.62 -20.31
C VAL A 550 31.97 15.45 -21.01
N TYR A 551 30.88 15.63 -20.27
CA TYR A 551 29.52 15.41 -20.77
C TYR A 551 28.79 16.73 -20.97
N ILE A 552 28.55 17.11 -22.23
CA ILE A 552 27.84 18.34 -22.60
C ILE A 552 26.33 18.07 -22.60
N PRO A 553 25.55 18.71 -21.71
CA PRO A 553 24.11 18.60 -21.70
C PRO A 553 23.49 19.27 -22.93
N ILE A 554 22.47 18.62 -23.48
CA ILE A 554 21.64 19.16 -24.58
C ILE A 554 20.17 19.05 -24.23
N ILE A 555 19.41 20.04 -24.67
CA ILE A 555 17.95 20.04 -24.58
C ILE A 555 17.44 19.93 -26.02
N VAL A 556 16.84 18.79 -26.34
CA VAL A 556 16.19 18.56 -27.64
C VAL A 556 14.69 18.71 -27.44
N LYS A 557 14.02 19.55 -28.23
CA LYS A 557 12.56 19.75 -28.14
C LYS A 557 11.85 19.31 -29.41
N ASP A 558 10.60 18.88 -29.30
CA ASP A 558 9.71 18.61 -30.44
C ASP A 558 9.08 19.90 -31.02
N GLU A 559 8.19 19.76 -32.02
CA GLU A 559 7.56 20.91 -32.69
C GLU A 559 6.66 21.73 -31.74
N GLU A 560 6.13 21.07 -30.70
CA GLU A 560 5.34 21.67 -29.64
C GLU A 560 6.19 22.34 -28.54
N GLY A 561 7.52 22.21 -28.61
CA GLY A 561 8.47 22.79 -27.65
C GLY A 561 8.68 21.96 -26.38
N VAL A 562 8.22 20.70 -26.35
CA VAL A 562 8.41 19.78 -25.23
C VAL A 562 9.79 19.13 -25.33
N ALA A 563 10.54 19.13 -24.22
CA ALA A 563 11.85 18.50 -24.16
C ALA A 563 11.77 16.96 -24.21
N LEU A 564 12.60 16.34 -25.06
CA LEU A 564 12.80 14.90 -25.13
C LEU A 564 13.55 14.41 -23.88
N SER A 565 13.20 13.21 -23.41
CA SER A 565 13.94 12.51 -22.34
C SER A 565 15.31 12.01 -22.83
N GLN A 566 16.20 11.69 -21.89
CA GLN A 566 17.55 11.16 -22.17
C GLN A 566 17.53 9.94 -23.10
N SER A 567 16.61 8.99 -22.88
CA SER A 567 16.45 7.83 -23.77
C SER A 567 15.98 8.21 -25.17
N GLN A 568 15.05 9.16 -25.29
CA GLN A 568 14.59 9.63 -26.60
C GLN A 568 15.68 10.37 -27.38
N ILE A 569 16.62 11.04 -26.69
CA ILE A 569 17.78 11.67 -27.31
C ILE A 569 18.74 10.60 -27.86
N VAL A 570 19.01 9.54 -27.09
CA VAL A 570 19.80 8.38 -27.55
C VAL A 570 19.13 7.72 -28.76
N ASP A 571 17.82 7.50 -28.71
CA ASP A 571 17.04 6.88 -29.80
C ASP A 571 17.02 7.77 -31.05
N ALA A 572 16.96 9.09 -30.88
CA ALA A 572 17.04 10.03 -31.99
C ALA A 572 18.41 9.96 -32.69
N GLU A 573 19.49 9.79 -31.92
CA GLU A 573 20.83 9.60 -32.49
C GLU A 573 20.92 8.26 -33.23
N THR A 574 20.50 7.16 -32.60
CA THR A 574 20.54 5.81 -33.18
C THR A 574 19.68 5.67 -34.43
N SER A 575 18.55 6.38 -34.49
CA SER A 575 17.66 6.40 -35.65
C SER A 575 18.08 7.40 -36.75
N GLY A 576 19.16 8.16 -36.51
CA GLY A 576 19.68 9.16 -37.46
C GLY A 576 18.85 10.45 -37.57
N LEU A 577 17.90 10.66 -36.66
CA LEU A 577 17.13 11.91 -36.52
C LEU A 577 17.95 13.02 -35.87
N LEU A 578 19.02 12.65 -35.17
CA LEU A 578 20.00 13.53 -34.54
C LEU A 578 21.42 13.06 -34.89
N GLN A 579 22.31 14.00 -35.19
CA GLN A 579 23.72 13.74 -35.46
C GLN A 579 24.59 14.75 -34.74
N VAL A 580 25.70 14.31 -34.14
CA VAL A 580 26.67 15.18 -33.47
C VAL A 580 27.98 15.16 -34.26
N ALA A 581 28.58 16.33 -34.41
CA ALA A 581 29.90 16.51 -35.00
C ALA A 581 30.72 17.48 -34.16
N SER A 582 32.05 17.32 -34.15
CA SER A 582 32.99 18.29 -33.59
C SER A 582 33.97 18.81 -34.62
N SER A 583 34.55 19.98 -34.33
CA SER A 583 35.73 20.51 -35.01
C SER A 583 36.81 20.94 -34.01
N GLY A 584 38.03 21.15 -34.49
CA GLY A 584 39.18 21.44 -33.63
C GLY A 584 39.78 20.14 -33.06
N GLN A 585 40.41 20.23 -31.89
CA GLN A 585 41.08 19.09 -31.23
C GLN A 585 40.15 18.37 -30.22
N LEU A 586 38.82 18.37 -30.44
CA LEU A 586 37.85 17.64 -29.59
C LEU A 586 37.49 16.29 -30.20
N VAL A 587 37.66 15.23 -29.42
CA VAL A 587 37.22 13.87 -29.75
C VAL A 587 35.85 13.64 -29.09
N VAL A 588 34.81 13.43 -29.90
CA VAL A 588 33.45 13.16 -29.43
C VAL A 588 33.09 11.73 -29.76
N GLU A 589 33.05 10.88 -28.73
CA GLU A 589 32.81 9.44 -28.84
C GLU A 589 32.08 8.95 -27.58
N ALA A 590 30.94 8.31 -27.77
CA ALA A 590 30.16 7.70 -26.68
C ALA A 590 30.84 6.42 -26.14
N ASP A 591 30.36 5.91 -25.01
CA ASP A 591 30.70 4.58 -24.50
C ASP A 591 29.45 3.68 -24.41
N PRO A 592 29.31 2.61 -25.23
CA PRO A 592 30.24 2.16 -26.27
C PRO A 592 30.30 3.09 -27.50
N PRO A 593 31.43 3.15 -28.24
CA PRO A 593 31.67 4.12 -29.32
C PRO A 593 30.88 3.86 -30.60
N PHE A 594 30.22 2.71 -30.68
CA PHE A 594 29.42 2.32 -31.83
C PHE A 594 28.01 1.93 -31.39
N ARG A 595 27.04 2.32 -32.22
CA ARG A 595 25.65 1.86 -32.08
C ARG A 595 25.28 0.94 -33.24
N THR A 596 24.46 -0.06 -32.95
CA THR A 596 23.75 -0.86 -33.95
C THR A 596 22.47 -0.15 -34.35
N ASP A 597 22.44 0.40 -35.55
CA ASP A 597 21.25 1.01 -36.14
C ASP A 597 20.12 -0.05 -36.23
N TYR A 598 18.87 0.33 -35.94
CA TYR A 598 17.70 -0.51 -36.23
C TYR A 598 17.30 -0.46 -37.72
N SER A 599 18.25 -0.30 -38.64
CA SER A 599 17.94 -0.32 -40.08
C SER A 599 17.87 -1.77 -40.59
N VAL A 600 17.01 -2.01 -41.58
CA VAL A 600 16.67 -3.32 -42.19
C VAL A 600 17.86 -4.09 -42.80
N THR A 601 19.09 -3.58 -42.65
CA THR A 601 20.34 -4.19 -43.08
C THR A 601 21.21 -4.51 -41.86
N PRO A 602 21.47 -5.79 -41.54
CA PRO A 602 22.43 -6.18 -40.52
C PRO A 602 23.84 -5.66 -40.90
N ASN A 603 24.61 -5.16 -39.92
CA ASN A 603 26.05 -4.82 -40.00
C ASN A 603 26.48 -3.39 -40.41
N VAL A 604 25.72 -2.34 -40.05
CA VAL A 604 26.25 -0.95 -40.14
C VAL A 604 26.52 -0.42 -38.73
N SER A 605 27.79 -0.39 -38.32
CA SER A 605 28.24 0.30 -37.10
C SER A 605 28.49 1.77 -37.39
N ARG A 606 27.78 2.68 -36.72
CA ARG A 606 28.04 4.13 -36.77
C ARG A 606 28.67 4.60 -35.48
N LYS A 607 29.60 5.56 -35.59
CA LYS A 607 30.16 6.26 -34.44
C LYS A 607 29.05 7.02 -33.72
N ALA A 608 28.91 6.79 -32.42
CA ALA A 608 27.96 7.50 -31.56
C ALA A 608 28.68 8.56 -30.73
N ALA A 609 27.99 9.64 -30.43
CA ALA A 609 28.49 10.76 -29.64
C ALA A 609 27.62 11.01 -28.40
N ILE A 610 26.36 10.56 -28.40
CA ILE A 610 25.48 10.62 -27.24
C ILE A 610 25.73 9.40 -26.35
N GLN A 611 25.99 9.66 -25.08
CA GLN A 611 26.23 8.62 -24.10
C GLN A 611 24.98 7.74 -23.93
N ALA A 612 25.13 6.44 -24.19
CA ALA A 612 24.01 5.50 -24.14
C ALA A 612 23.71 5.05 -22.71
N ASN A 613 24.72 4.92 -21.84
CA ASN A 613 24.57 4.27 -20.54
C ASN A 613 25.11 5.14 -19.39
N GLY A 614 24.72 4.83 -18.15
CA GLY A 614 25.21 5.50 -16.95
C GLY A 614 24.45 6.79 -16.59
N THR A 615 24.96 7.51 -15.58
CA THR A 615 24.38 8.76 -15.05
C THR A 615 24.30 9.88 -16.08
N ASP A 616 25.15 9.83 -17.11
CA ASP A 616 25.29 10.85 -18.14
C ASP A 616 24.60 10.48 -19.45
N ARG A 617 23.70 9.47 -19.41
CA ARG A 617 22.89 9.06 -20.55
C ARG A 617 22.18 10.26 -21.19
N GLY A 618 22.20 10.33 -22.51
CA GLY A 618 21.57 11.40 -23.29
C GLY A 618 22.40 12.69 -23.44
N LYS A 619 23.58 12.78 -22.82
CA LYS A 619 24.53 13.90 -23.02
C LYS A 619 25.55 13.58 -24.11
N ILE A 620 26.15 14.61 -24.72
CA ILE A 620 27.26 14.45 -25.66
C ILE A 620 28.54 14.16 -24.87
N ARG A 621 29.24 13.07 -25.17
CA ARG A 621 30.52 12.74 -24.52
C ARG A 621 31.70 13.28 -25.33
N ILE A 622 32.42 14.23 -24.76
CA ILE A 622 33.77 14.60 -25.17
C ILE A 622 34.72 13.57 -24.55
N ALA A 623 35.08 12.55 -25.33
CA ALA A 623 35.99 11.51 -24.89
C ALA A 623 37.36 12.09 -24.54
N ARG A 624 37.82 13.12 -25.27
CA ARG A 624 39.09 13.81 -24.99
C ARG A 624 39.19 15.20 -25.61
N ALA A 625 39.71 16.16 -24.86
CA ALA A 625 40.22 17.44 -25.36
C ALA A 625 41.71 17.34 -25.69
N ALA A 626 42.06 17.15 -26.97
CA ALA A 626 43.42 16.80 -27.41
C ALA A 626 44.36 17.99 -27.63
N GLY A 627 43.88 19.24 -27.56
CA GLY A 627 44.71 20.43 -27.77
C GLY A 627 43.97 21.75 -27.51
N ALA A 628 44.73 22.81 -27.26
CA ALA A 628 44.21 24.13 -26.89
C ALA A 628 43.67 24.91 -28.11
N GLY A 629 42.76 25.84 -27.85
CA GLY A 629 42.16 26.74 -28.83
C GLY A 629 40.64 26.58 -28.93
N GLN A 630 40.05 27.33 -29.86
CA GLN A 630 38.60 27.31 -30.08
C GLN A 630 38.16 26.06 -30.85
N ALA A 631 37.16 25.37 -30.32
CA ALA A 631 36.52 24.19 -30.90
C ALA A 631 35.01 24.42 -31.05
N LEU A 632 34.36 23.62 -31.89
CA LEU A 632 32.90 23.64 -32.07
C LEU A 632 32.33 22.25 -31.87
N VAL A 633 31.19 22.17 -31.19
CA VAL A 633 30.32 21.01 -31.16
C VAL A 633 29.03 21.38 -31.88
N SER A 634 28.63 20.59 -32.87
CA SER A 634 27.44 20.82 -33.68
C SER A 634 26.47 19.66 -33.52
N VAL A 635 25.20 19.96 -33.24
CA VAL A 635 24.10 18.99 -33.30
C VAL A 635 23.23 19.33 -34.50
N ILE A 636 23.01 18.35 -35.37
CA ILE A 636 22.28 18.47 -36.63
C ILE A 636 21.03 17.60 -36.56
N LEU A 637 19.90 18.13 -37.00
CA LEU A 637 18.63 17.41 -37.17
C LEU A 637 18.36 17.22 -38.67
N PRO A 638 18.83 16.13 -39.30
CA PRO A 638 18.88 16.01 -40.77
C PRO A 638 17.52 16.09 -41.44
N HIS A 639 16.45 15.64 -40.78
CA HIS A 639 15.08 15.65 -41.32
C HIS A 639 14.44 17.05 -41.35
N THR A 640 14.91 17.99 -40.54
CA THR A 640 14.43 19.39 -40.55
C THR A 640 15.42 20.35 -41.20
N GLY A 641 16.68 19.94 -41.36
CA GLY A 641 17.77 20.81 -41.79
C GLY A 641 18.20 21.83 -40.74
N LYS A 642 17.68 21.77 -39.51
CA LYS A 642 18.08 22.63 -38.39
C LYS A 642 19.35 22.10 -37.72
N SER A 643 20.14 23.00 -37.16
CA SER A 643 21.32 22.66 -36.37
C SER A 643 21.56 23.67 -35.26
N ALA A 644 22.16 23.22 -34.16
CA ALA A 644 22.70 24.08 -33.10
C ALA A 644 24.22 23.92 -33.06
N GLN A 645 24.93 24.98 -32.68
CA GLN A 645 26.38 24.98 -32.51
C GLN A 645 26.76 25.57 -31.16
N LEU A 646 27.73 24.93 -30.50
CA LEU A 646 28.35 25.39 -29.26
C LEU A 646 29.84 25.64 -29.55
N SER A 647 30.29 26.87 -29.31
CA SER A 647 31.73 27.19 -29.28
C SER A 647 32.27 26.84 -27.91
N VAL A 648 33.29 25.97 -27.87
CA VAL A 648 33.98 25.57 -26.65
C VAL A 648 35.43 26.04 -26.77
N TYR A 649 35.92 26.81 -25.80
CA TYR A 649 37.33 27.17 -25.74
C TYR A 649 38.08 26.17 -24.86
N VAL A 650 39.13 25.57 -25.41
CA VAL A 650 40.01 24.66 -24.68
C VAL A 650 41.26 25.42 -24.23
N GLU A 651 41.43 25.58 -22.92
CA GLU A 651 42.55 26.27 -22.30
C GLU A 651 43.78 25.36 -22.18
N GLU A 652 44.97 25.98 -22.15
CA GLU A 652 46.18 25.28 -21.73
C GLU A 652 46.16 25.05 -20.21
N PRO A 653 46.54 23.85 -19.71
CA PRO A 653 46.54 23.57 -18.29
C PRO A 653 47.49 24.50 -17.54
N GLN A 654 46.93 25.28 -16.60
CA GLN A 654 47.71 25.97 -15.58
C GLN A 654 48.12 24.97 -14.48
N GLU A 655 49.34 25.07 -13.96
CA GLU A 655 49.75 24.26 -12.81
C GLU A 655 48.88 24.61 -11.57
N ARG A 656 48.22 23.60 -11.00
CA ARG A 656 47.42 23.77 -9.76
C ARG A 656 48.34 24.06 -8.57
N VAL A 657 48.03 25.09 -7.80
CA VAL A 657 48.77 25.50 -6.60
C VAL A 657 47.85 25.51 -5.38
N PRO A 658 48.33 25.09 -4.19
CA PRO A 658 47.54 25.14 -2.97
C PRO A 658 47.24 26.60 -2.59
N ALA A 659 46.00 26.90 -2.23
CA ALA A 659 45.56 28.27 -1.91
C ALA A 659 44.98 28.43 -0.51
N SER A 660 44.24 27.44 0.01
CA SER A 660 43.62 27.55 1.34
C SER A 660 43.58 26.25 2.13
N VAL A 661 43.34 26.37 3.44
CA VAL A 661 43.07 25.24 4.33
C VAL A 661 41.74 25.45 5.04
N LYS A 662 40.90 24.41 5.10
CA LYS A 662 39.60 24.45 5.78
C LYS A 662 39.46 23.29 6.76
N LEU A 663 38.77 23.55 7.87
CA LEU A 663 38.33 22.53 8.80
C LEU A 663 37.18 21.74 8.17
N ASP A 664 37.22 20.42 8.33
CA ASP A 664 36.21 19.48 7.88
C ASP A 664 35.54 18.85 9.12
N GLY A 665 34.51 19.54 9.65
CA GLY A 665 33.81 19.17 10.88
C GLY A 665 33.71 20.32 11.90
N ASP A 666 33.42 19.98 13.15
CA ASP A 666 33.17 20.95 14.22
C ASP A 666 34.42 21.68 14.70
N SER A 667 34.30 23.00 14.86
CA SER A 667 35.39 23.86 15.33
C SER A 667 35.57 23.89 16.85
N SER A 668 34.64 23.29 17.59
CA SER A 668 34.64 23.24 19.06
C SER A 668 34.28 21.84 19.52
N ILE A 669 35.17 21.24 20.30
CA ILE A 669 35.03 19.88 20.81
C ILE A 669 35.09 19.92 22.33
N LEU A 670 34.15 19.24 22.98
CA LEU A 670 34.17 19.02 24.43
C LEU A 670 34.50 17.55 24.73
N LEU A 671 35.55 17.33 25.53
CA LEU A 671 36.08 16.02 25.87
C LEU A 671 35.90 15.74 27.36
N LEU A 672 35.41 14.54 27.74
CA LEU A 672 35.59 14.06 29.10
C LEU A 672 37.05 13.61 29.34
N PRO A 673 37.56 13.65 30.59
CA PRO A 673 38.92 13.20 30.90
C PRO A 673 39.22 11.80 30.33
N GLY A 674 40.38 11.64 29.68
CA GLY A 674 40.79 10.39 29.03
C GLY A 674 40.12 10.08 27.70
N LYS A 675 39.36 11.02 27.10
CA LYS A 675 38.75 10.86 25.78
C LYS A 675 39.58 11.46 24.66
N GLU A 676 39.23 11.02 23.45
CA GLU A 676 39.86 11.46 22.23
C GLU A 676 38.80 11.83 21.19
N GLN A 677 39.09 12.82 20.36
CA GLN A 677 38.24 13.19 19.23
C GLN A 677 39.10 13.62 18.05
N GLN A 678 38.78 13.11 16.86
CA GLN A 678 39.48 13.47 15.63
C GLN A 678 38.85 14.67 14.93
N VAL A 679 39.70 15.56 14.43
CA VAL A 679 39.37 16.60 13.44
C VAL A 679 40.14 16.38 12.15
N LYS A 680 39.58 16.79 11.03
CA LYS A 680 40.25 16.73 9.72
C LYS A 680 40.32 18.11 9.09
N PHE A 681 41.34 18.32 8.27
CA PHE A 681 41.50 19.54 7.49
C PHE A 681 41.72 19.20 6.02
N LYS A 682 41.13 20.00 5.13
CA LYS A 682 41.29 19.88 3.67
C LYS A 682 42.13 21.05 3.18
N ILE A 683 43.15 20.76 2.38
CA ILE A 683 43.86 21.77 1.60
C ILE A 683 43.11 21.91 0.28
N LEU A 684 42.82 23.16 -0.10
CA LEU A 684 42.16 23.48 -1.35
C LEU A 684 43.10 24.29 -2.24
N ASP A 685 43.02 24.09 -3.55
CA ASP A 685 43.77 24.86 -4.54
C ASP A 685 43.12 26.23 -4.85
N GLN A 686 43.66 26.94 -5.85
CA GLN A 686 43.14 28.24 -6.30
C GLN A 686 41.71 28.20 -6.86
N TYR A 687 41.20 27.01 -7.18
CA TYR A 687 39.85 26.79 -7.72
C TYR A 687 38.86 26.32 -6.64
N GLY A 688 39.34 26.02 -5.43
CA GLY A 688 38.53 25.57 -4.31
C GLY A 688 38.41 24.04 -4.21
N ASP A 689 39.12 23.30 -5.05
CA ASP A 689 39.13 21.84 -5.07
C ASP A 689 40.18 21.27 -4.14
N GLN A 690 39.95 20.07 -3.60
CA GLN A 690 40.92 19.42 -2.73
C GLN A 690 42.27 19.20 -3.44
N PHE A 691 43.35 19.60 -2.79
CA PHE A 691 44.71 19.54 -3.29
C PHE A 691 45.60 18.70 -2.38
N ASN A 692 46.22 17.66 -2.93
CA ASN A 692 47.02 16.69 -2.17
C ASN A 692 48.44 16.48 -2.75
N ALA A 693 48.83 17.20 -3.81
CA ALA A 693 50.14 17.01 -4.43
C ALA A 693 51.27 17.58 -3.56
N ALA A 694 52.43 16.90 -3.54
CA ALA A 694 53.60 17.38 -2.81
C ALA A 694 54.30 18.49 -3.62
N LEU A 695 54.42 19.68 -3.02
CA LEU A 695 55.20 20.80 -3.57
C LEU A 695 56.25 21.24 -2.55
N PRO A 696 57.56 21.26 -2.89
CA PRO A 696 58.63 21.55 -1.94
C PRO A 696 58.52 22.90 -1.23
N ASP A 697 57.92 23.89 -1.91
CA ASP A 697 57.81 25.27 -1.45
C ASP A 697 56.60 25.50 -0.51
N TYR A 698 55.80 24.47 -0.24
CA TYR A 698 54.58 24.58 0.56
C TYR A 698 54.53 23.51 1.65
N LYS A 699 54.16 23.95 2.86
CA LYS A 699 54.01 23.06 4.03
C LYS A 699 52.73 23.40 4.79
N VAL A 700 52.33 22.51 5.69
CA VAL A 700 51.29 22.79 6.67
C VAL A 700 51.92 22.89 8.06
N GLU A 701 51.72 24.02 8.71
CA GLU A 701 52.13 24.24 10.09
C GLU A 701 50.95 23.97 11.02
N TYR A 702 51.09 22.97 11.89
CA TYR A 702 50.17 22.73 12.99
C TYR A 702 50.74 23.35 14.25
N LYS A 703 49.90 24.07 15.00
CA LYS A 703 50.26 24.68 16.28
C LYS A 703 49.19 24.39 17.31
N LEU A 704 49.56 23.77 18.42
CA LEU A 704 48.69 23.48 19.55
C LEU A 704 49.01 24.47 20.67
N GLU A 705 48.05 25.32 21.01
CA GLU A 705 48.20 26.36 22.03
C GLU A 705 47.27 26.11 23.19
N ARG A 706 47.81 26.02 24.41
CA ARG A 706 46.99 26.02 25.63
C ARG A 706 46.35 27.39 25.81
N THR A 707 45.03 27.45 25.78
CA THR A 707 44.26 28.68 25.97
C THR A 707 43.85 28.87 27.44
N ALA A 708 43.63 27.79 28.19
CA ALA A 708 43.33 27.81 29.62
C ALA A 708 43.65 26.46 30.30
N GLY A 709 43.74 26.46 31.64
CA GLY A 709 43.90 25.27 32.47
C GLY A 709 45.34 24.75 32.62
N GLU A 710 45.44 23.46 32.95
CA GLU A 710 46.68 22.79 33.33
C GLU A 710 47.54 22.37 32.13
N ALA A 711 48.86 22.37 32.32
CA ALA A 711 49.79 21.89 31.31
C ALA A 711 49.68 20.37 31.10
N GLY A 712 49.61 19.96 29.84
CA GLY A 712 49.45 18.60 29.39
C GLY A 712 48.02 18.09 29.45
N ALA A 713 47.01 18.96 29.60
CA ALA A 713 45.61 18.50 29.65
C ALA A 713 45.08 18.02 28.30
N VAL A 714 45.64 18.52 27.18
CA VAL A 714 45.36 18.02 25.83
C VAL A 714 46.67 17.80 25.08
N THR A 715 46.78 16.65 24.45
CA THR A 715 47.81 16.34 23.45
C THR A 715 47.15 15.98 22.12
N THR A 716 47.94 15.79 21.07
CA THR A 716 47.43 15.33 19.78
C THR A 716 48.19 14.13 19.26
N LYS A 717 47.51 13.31 18.44
CA LYS A 717 48.10 12.21 17.65
C LYS A 717 47.58 12.23 16.21
N GLY A 718 48.19 11.43 15.34
CA GLY A 718 47.82 11.36 13.92
C GLY A 718 48.72 12.24 13.06
N ALA A 719 48.15 13.07 12.19
CA ALA A 719 48.91 13.89 11.24
C ALA A 719 49.91 14.85 11.91
N ALA A 720 49.59 15.33 13.12
CA ALA A 720 50.49 16.12 13.95
C ALA A 720 50.46 15.59 15.38
N VAL A 721 51.64 15.37 15.97
CA VAL A 721 51.82 14.94 17.36
C VAL A 721 52.36 16.13 18.14
N LEU A 722 51.48 16.78 18.90
CA LEU A 722 51.75 18.03 19.62
C LEU A 722 51.37 17.92 21.09
N ASN A 723 52.12 18.64 21.92
CA ASN A 723 51.90 18.81 23.35
C ASN A 723 52.50 20.17 23.79
N ASP A 724 52.50 20.49 25.08
CA ASP A 724 53.04 21.78 25.56
C ASP A 724 54.55 21.97 25.31
N GLU A 725 55.34 20.90 25.18
CA GLU A 725 56.78 20.98 24.86
C GLU A 725 57.02 21.09 23.36
N THR A 726 56.23 20.37 22.57
CA THR A 726 56.26 20.35 21.10
C THR A 726 55.00 21.03 20.58
N ALA A 727 54.90 22.33 20.79
CA ALA A 727 53.68 23.10 20.51
C ALA A 727 53.44 23.39 19.02
N ALA A 728 54.44 23.19 18.15
CA ALA A 728 54.29 23.37 16.71
C ALA A 728 55.11 22.37 15.89
N VAL A 729 54.57 21.95 14.74
CA VAL A 729 55.27 21.12 13.76
C VAL A 729 54.90 21.57 12.35
N ARG A 730 55.85 21.47 11.41
CA ARG A 730 55.61 21.63 9.97
C ARG A 730 55.71 20.28 9.30
N ILE A 731 54.69 19.93 8.54
CA ILE A 731 54.65 18.67 7.77
C ILE A 731 54.37 18.95 6.30
N GLU A 732 54.61 17.95 5.45
CA GLU A 732 54.31 18.03 4.03
C GLU A 732 52.79 18.04 3.78
N MET A 733 52.36 18.74 2.73
CA MET A 733 50.93 18.92 2.46
C MET A 733 50.17 17.60 2.21
N ASN A 734 50.80 16.66 1.50
CA ASN A 734 50.24 15.34 1.21
C ASN A 734 50.11 14.46 2.46
N ASP A 735 50.90 14.75 3.51
CA ASP A 735 50.81 14.09 4.82
C ASP A 735 49.79 14.77 5.75
N SER A 736 49.24 15.93 5.35
CA SER A 736 48.27 16.73 6.09
C SER A 736 46.85 16.63 5.52
N SER A 737 46.67 16.86 4.22
CA SER A 737 45.35 17.04 3.61
C SER A 737 44.49 15.77 3.70
N GLY A 738 43.31 15.88 4.31
CA GLY A 738 42.39 14.77 4.55
C GLY A 738 42.86 13.78 5.63
N LYS A 739 44.05 13.99 6.23
CA LYS A 739 44.53 13.21 7.37
C LYS A 739 44.00 13.84 8.66
N GLY A 740 43.64 13.00 9.62
CA GLY A 740 43.07 13.45 10.88
C GLY A 740 44.11 13.78 11.94
N VAL A 741 43.83 14.82 12.74
CA VAL A 741 44.51 15.08 14.01
C VAL A 741 43.54 14.76 15.14
N THR A 742 43.95 13.89 16.04
CA THR A 742 43.12 13.45 17.17
C THR A 742 43.58 14.16 18.42
N PHE A 743 42.71 14.98 19.01
CA PHE A 743 42.89 15.49 20.38
C PHE A 743 42.79 14.34 21.37
N VAL A 744 43.64 14.34 22.39
CA VAL A 744 43.69 13.34 23.46
C VAL A 744 43.70 14.09 24.79
N ALA A 745 42.62 13.96 25.56
CA ALA A 745 42.48 14.55 26.87
C ALA A 745 43.21 13.70 27.93
N ASP A 746 43.94 14.35 28.83
CA ASP A 746 44.54 13.70 29.99
C ASP A 746 43.44 13.20 30.96
N PRO A 747 43.59 12.02 31.59
CA PRO A 747 42.57 11.48 32.50
C PRO A 747 42.36 12.26 33.81
N ALA A 748 43.32 13.10 34.22
CA ALA A 748 43.30 13.76 35.52
C ALA A 748 43.38 15.29 35.46
N LYS A 749 43.65 15.87 34.28
CA LYS A 749 43.85 17.31 34.11
C LYS A 749 42.74 17.96 33.33
N THR A 750 42.52 19.24 33.60
CA THR A 750 41.53 20.06 32.89
C THR A 750 42.22 21.17 32.11
N GLY A 751 41.70 21.51 30.93
CA GLY A 751 42.26 22.59 30.13
C GLY A 751 41.62 22.73 28.76
N SER A 752 41.85 23.88 28.12
CA SER A 752 41.39 24.17 26.78
C SER A 752 42.58 24.45 25.89
N TYR A 753 42.54 23.93 24.66
CA TYR A 753 43.61 24.04 23.68
C TYR A 753 43.03 24.40 22.32
N ARG A 754 43.72 25.29 21.62
CA ARG A 754 43.44 25.63 20.22
C ARG A 754 44.48 24.96 19.33
N LEU A 755 44.02 24.12 18.40
CA LEU A 755 44.82 23.65 17.29
C LEU A 755 44.63 24.61 16.11
N SER A 756 45.67 25.35 15.76
CA SER A 756 45.74 26.19 14.56
C SER A 756 46.48 25.44 13.45
N VAL A 757 45.91 25.42 12.25
CA VAL A 757 46.47 24.76 11.07
C VAL A 757 46.64 25.80 9.99
N SER A 758 47.88 26.06 9.58
CA SER A 758 48.22 27.10 8.61
C SER A 758 48.85 26.48 7.37
N LEU A 759 48.28 26.78 6.20
CA LEU A 759 48.94 26.54 4.92
C LEU A 759 49.99 27.63 4.71
N ILE A 760 51.25 27.22 4.58
CA ILE A 760 52.38 28.15 4.51
C ILE A 760 53.24 27.92 3.27
N ARG A 761 53.88 29.00 2.82
CA ARG A 761 54.95 28.96 1.83
C ARG A 761 56.30 29.05 2.52
N VAL A 762 57.25 28.24 2.09
CA VAL A 762 58.63 28.21 2.60
C VAL A 762 59.64 28.43 1.49
N ASP A 763 60.83 28.90 1.84
CA ASP A 763 61.96 28.98 0.91
C ASP A 763 62.72 27.64 0.82
N SER A 764 63.74 27.60 -0.04
CA SER A 764 64.58 26.40 -0.24
C SER A 764 65.35 25.95 1.02
N SER A 765 65.42 26.79 2.06
CA SER A 765 66.00 26.43 3.37
C SER A 765 64.95 25.96 4.38
N GLY A 766 63.66 26.00 4.02
CA GLY A 766 62.52 25.69 4.89
C GLY A 766 62.07 26.87 5.76
N ALA A 767 62.62 28.07 5.54
CA ALA A 767 62.22 29.27 6.27
C ALA A 767 60.86 29.78 5.76
N LEU A 768 60.04 30.32 6.68
CA LEU A 768 58.69 30.79 6.37
C LEU A 768 58.74 32.05 5.49
N ILE A 769 58.11 32.00 4.31
CA ILE A 769 57.91 33.16 3.42
C ILE A 769 56.59 33.84 3.73
N GLY A 770 55.52 33.07 3.98
CA GLY A 770 54.20 33.63 4.26
C GLY A 770 53.13 32.58 4.56
N ILE A 771 52.06 33.01 5.21
CA ILE A 771 50.88 32.18 5.50
C ILE A 771 49.82 32.50 4.44
N LEU A 772 49.32 31.49 3.74
CA LEU A 772 48.27 31.67 2.73
C LEU A 772 46.87 31.65 3.36
N SER A 773 46.67 30.74 4.32
CA SER A 773 45.37 30.51 4.95
C SER A 773 45.56 29.76 6.27
N SER A 774 44.63 29.94 7.19
CA SER A 774 44.62 29.23 8.47
C SER A 774 43.19 28.80 8.84
N ALA A 775 43.10 27.65 9.49
CA ALA A 775 41.89 27.15 10.13
C ALA A 775 42.21 26.77 11.58
N SER A 776 41.20 26.64 12.44
CA SER A 776 41.43 26.19 13.82
C SER A 776 40.29 25.37 14.37
N ALA A 777 40.61 24.45 15.26
CA ALA A 777 39.67 23.76 16.13
C ALA A 777 40.06 23.96 17.60
N VAL A 778 39.09 24.00 18.49
CA VAL A 778 39.30 24.13 19.95
C VAL A 778 38.83 22.85 20.61
N ALA A 779 39.67 22.28 21.47
CA ALA A 779 39.31 21.18 22.35
C ALA A 779 39.31 21.67 23.79
N GLU A 780 38.23 21.40 24.52
CA GLU A 780 38.09 21.70 25.93
C GLU A 780 37.89 20.40 26.71
N VAL A 781 38.71 20.17 27.74
CA VAL A 781 38.53 19.06 28.68
C VAL A 781 37.58 19.51 29.77
N TYR A 782 36.48 18.78 29.89
CA TYR A 782 35.38 19.09 30.78
C TYR A 782 35.82 19.10 32.25
N GLY A 783 35.76 20.26 32.90
CA GLY A 783 36.24 20.48 34.27
C GLY A 783 35.25 20.15 35.39
N GLY A 784 34.09 19.56 35.08
CA GLY A 784 33.12 19.08 36.07
C GLY A 784 32.20 20.14 36.69
N SER A 785 32.32 21.43 36.35
CA SER A 785 31.47 22.52 36.90
C SER A 785 30.26 22.87 36.04
N GLN A 786 30.20 22.41 34.79
CA GLN A 786 29.06 22.62 33.90
C GLN A 786 28.02 21.52 34.15
N THR A 787 26.79 21.67 33.67
CA THR A 787 25.79 20.59 33.70
C THR A 787 25.74 19.91 32.33
N LEU A 788 25.80 18.57 32.29
CA LEU A 788 25.47 17.81 31.07
C LEU A 788 24.04 17.24 31.16
N THR A 789 23.35 17.31 30.04
CA THR A 789 22.11 16.58 29.78
C THR A 789 22.48 15.27 29.09
N TYR A 790 21.89 14.17 29.56
CA TYR A 790 22.13 12.83 29.03
C TYR A 790 20.82 12.27 28.50
N GLU A 791 20.91 11.57 27.38
CA GLU A 791 19.78 10.91 26.73
C GLU A 791 20.16 9.47 26.41
N MET A 792 19.16 8.59 26.48
CA MET A 792 19.32 7.17 26.17
C MET A 792 18.69 6.90 24.81
N GLU A 793 19.53 6.51 23.86
CA GLU A 793 19.12 6.09 22.52
C GLU A 793 18.71 4.61 22.59
N LEU A 794 17.42 4.35 22.44
CA LEU A 794 16.85 3.01 22.46
C LEU A 794 15.51 2.98 21.72
N ASP A 795 15.22 1.89 21.01
CA ASP A 795 13.94 1.72 20.30
C ASP A 795 12.75 1.62 21.26
N ASP A 796 11.61 2.22 20.89
CA ASP A 796 10.38 2.19 21.71
C ASP A 796 9.72 0.81 21.76
N THR A 797 10.01 -0.04 20.77
CA THR A 797 9.38 -1.35 20.63
C THR A 797 10.37 -2.44 20.26
N LEU A 798 10.22 -3.62 20.86
CA LEU A 798 11.00 -4.83 20.55
C LEU A 798 10.09 -5.99 20.14
N PHE A 799 10.68 -6.97 19.45
CA PHE A 799 10.04 -8.25 19.16
C PHE A 799 10.25 -9.24 20.33
N ALA A 800 9.23 -10.02 20.67
CA ALA A 800 9.26 -11.08 21.67
C ALA A 800 10.02 -12.32 21.17
N ALA A 801 11.33 -12.19 20.98
CA ALA A 801 12.19 -13.25 20.45
C ALA A 801 12.22 -14.49 21.36
N GLY A 802 12.16 -14.32 22.68
CA GLY A 802 12.11 -15.42 23.64
C GLY A 802 10.93 -16.37 23.41
N SER A 803 9.71 -15.82 23.38
CA SER A 803 8.48 -16.58 23.11
C SER A 803 8.55 -17.27 21.74
N TYR A 804 8.99 -16.53 20.72
CA TYR A 804 9.10 -17.06 19.35
C TYR A 804 10.01 -18.30 19.26
N TYR A 805 11.22 -18.25 19.81
CA TYR A 805 12.15 -19.37 19.74
C TYR A 805 11.77 -20.52 20.70
N TYR A 806 11.10 -20.21 21.81
CA TYR A 806 10.59 -21.23 22.72
C TYR A 806 9.48 -22.07 22.08
N GLU A 807 8.52 -21.44 21.38
CA GLU A 807 7.45 -22.12 20.67
C GLU A 807 7.98 -23.07 19.58
N ARG A 808 9.10 -22.71 18.95
CA ARG A 808 9.80 -23.53 17.95
C ARG A 808 10.70 -24.61 18.57
N LYS A 809 10.78 -24.67 19.90
CA LYS A 809 11.64 -25.59 20.66
C LYS A 809 13.13 -25.42 20.34
N GLU A 810 13.54 -24.22 19.93
CA GLU A 810 14.94 -23.87 19.68
C GLU A 810 15.66 -23.45 20.98
N ILE A 811 14.90 -23.05 22.00
CA ILE A 811 15.37 -22.79 23.36
C ILE A 811 14.48 -23.53 24.38
N THR A 812 14.98 -23.75 25.59
CA THR A 812 14.28 -24.52 26.63
C THR A 812 13.41 -23.69 27.57
N THR A 813 13.61 -22.37 27.61
CA THR A 813 12.82 -21.41 28.40
C THR A 813 12.76 -20.08 27.67
N VAL A 814 11.66 -19.33 27.83
CA VAL A 814 11.48 -18.00 27.23
C VAL A 814 12.51 -16.99 27.75
N THR A 815 13.03 -17.21 28.97
CA THR A 815 13.93 -16.30 29.68
C THR A 815 15.43 -16.54 29.43
N ASP A 816 15.81 -17.31 28.42
CA ASP A 816 17.21 -17.61 28.09
C ASP A 816 17.88 -16.43 27.34
N SER A 817 17.90 -15.24 27.97
CA SER A 817 18.43 -14.01 27.38
C SER A 817 19.91 -14.13 27.02
N THR A 818 20.70 -14.81 27.84
CA THR A 818 22.13 -15.05 27.60
C THR A 818 22.37 -15.79 26.28
N TYR A 819 21.62 -16.87 26.01
CA TYR A 819 21.74 -17.59 24.74
C TYR A 819 21.27 -16.73 23.56
N LEU A 820 20.15 -16.03 23.71
CA LEU A 820 19.56 -15.22 22.63
C LEU A 820 20.45 -14.02 22.27
N LEU A 821 21.01 -13.29 23.25
CA LEU A 821 21.94 -12.18 23.03
C LEU A 821 23.28 -12.62 22.39
N ALA A 822 23.64 -13.90 22.53
CA ALA A 822 24.82 -14.48 21.92
C ALA A 822 24.56 -15.12 20.54
N SER A 823 23.39 -15.74 20.35
CA SER A 823 23.10 -16.63 19.20
C SER A 823 21.99 -16.11 18.27
N ARG A 824 21.30 -15.03 18.66
CA ARG A 824 20.18 -14.38 17.95
C ARG A 824 20.33 -12.85 18.01
N ASP A 825 21.53 -12.39 17.66
CA ASP A 825 21.94 -10.98 17.68
C ASP A 825 21.05 -10.04 16.85
N LEU A 826 20.37 -10.53 15.81
CA LEU A 826 19.40 -9.76 15.01
C LEU A 826 18.39 -8.99 15.87
N PHE A 827 17.95 -9.57 16.99
CA PHE A 827 16.95 -8.98 17.87
C PHE A 827 17.55 -8.28 19.09
N ALA A 828 18.88 -8.30 19.24
CA ALA A 828 19.56 -7.58 20.31
C ALA A 828 19.58 -6.08 19.98
N ARG A 829 19.36 -5.25 20.98
CA ARG A 829 19.46 -3.79 20.87
C ARG A 829 20.53 -3.25 21.77
N GLU A 830 21.45 -2.49 21.18
CA GLU A 830 22.47 -1.77 21.91
C GLU A 830 21.89 -0.48 22.48
N ILE A 831 22.24 -0.19 23.72
CA ILE A 831 21.89 1.05 24.41
C ILE A 831 23.07 2.00 24.28
N GLU A 832 22.84 3.15 23.66
CA GLU A 832 23.79 4.25 23.65
C GLU A 832 23.33 5.37 24.57
N ILE A 833 24.29 6.03 25.22
CA ILE A 833 24.05 7.23 26.01
C ILE A 833 24.74 8.38 25.29
N SER A 834 23.97 9.41 24.95
CA SER A 834 24.49 10.66 24.38
C SER A 834 24.55 11.73 25.47
N ALA A 835 25.43 12.73 25.30
CA ALA A 835 25.52 13.86 26.22
C ALA A 835 25.69 15.19 25.48
N LYS A 836 24.96 16.19 25.97
CA LYS A 836 25.03 17.57 25.51
C LYS A 836 25.30 18.52 26.67
N ASP A 837 26.04 19.59 26.39
CA ASP A 837 26.20 20.68 27.35
C ASP A 837 24.97 21.61 27.38
N GLU A 838 25.00 22.64 28.24
CA GLU A 838 23.91 23.62 28.38
C GLU A 838 23.65 24.44 27.10
N GLN A 839 24.56 24.41 26.12
CA GLN A 839 24.46 25.09 24.83
C GLN A 839 24.01 24.13 23.71
N GLY A 840 23.75 22.85 24.03
CA GLY A 840 23.33 21.82 23.09
C GLY A 840 24.47 21.21 22.26
N ARG A 841 25.73 21.51 22.58
CA ARG A 841 26.91 20.94 21.89
C ARG A 841 27.15 19.51 22.35
N ASP A 842 27.50 18.63 21.42
CA ASP A 842 27.80 17.23 21.73
C ASP A 842 29.09 17.10 22.55
N VAL A 843 29.06 16.17 23.51
CA VAL A 843 30.17 15.90 24.44
C VAL A 843 30.59 14.45 24.27
N ALA A 844 31.86 14.22 23.92
CA ALA A 844 32.37 12.88 23.74
C ALA A 844 32.42 12.13 25.09
N LEU A 845 31.64 11.04 25.19
CA LEU A 845 31.55 10.20 26.40
C LEU A 845 32.52 9.02 26.37
N PRO A 846 32.95 8.51 27.54
CA PRO A 846 33.66 7.24 27.60
C PRO A 846 32.86 6.03 27.12
N SER A 847 33.53 5.12 26.43
CA SER A 847 33.01 3.78 26.18
C SER A 847 32.88 3.03 27.51
N GLY A 848 31.84 2.21 27.66
CA GLY A 848 31.65 1.39 28.85
C GLY A 848 31.30 2.19 30.12
N ILE A 849 30.66 3.35 29.97
CA ILE A 849 30.12 4.10 31.12
C ILE A 849 28.93 3.39 31.76
N ILE A 850 28.23 2.53 31.03
CA ILE A 850 27.12 1.74 31.56
C ILE A 850 27.69 0.74 32.57
N ARG A 851 27.21 0.83 33.81
CA ARG A 851 27.57 -0.07 34.92
C ARG A 851 26.64 -1.25 35.03
N GLN A 852 25.37 -1.00 34.76
CA GLN A 852 24.29 -1.94 34.99
C GLN A 852 23.10 -1.56 34.13
N ILE A 853 22.46 -2.58 33.58
CA ILE A 853 21.14 -2.50 32.95
C ILE A 853 20.17 -3.25 33.87
N GLY A 854 18.91 -2.83 33.88
CA GLY A 854 17.86 -3.56 34.57
C GLY A 854 16.53 -3.38 33.88
N SER A 855 15.74 -4.44 33.87
CA SER A 855 14.34 -4.41 33.45
C SER A 855 13.43 -4.42 34.67
N SER A 856 12.35 -3.63 34.64
CA SER A 856 11.28 -3.75 35.64
C SER A 856 10.56 -5.10 35.58
N ASP A 857 10.65 -5.80 34.46
CA ASP A 857 10.10 -7.14 34.24
C ASP A 857 11.10 -8.00 33.43
N PRO A 858 11.92 -8.83 34.11
CA PRO A 858 12.89 -9.71 33.46
C PRO A 858 12.28 -10.84 32.62
N ASP A 859 10.98 -11.11 32.73
CA ASP A 859 10.30 -12.09 31.87
C ASP A 859 9.90 -11.46 30.51
N VAL A 860 9.87 -10.13 30.43
CA VAL A 860 9.51 -9.34 29.23
C VAL A 860 10.75 -8.85 28.49
N ILE A 861 11.76 -8.33 29.19
CA ILE A 861 13.04 -7.88 28.60
C ILE A 861 14.21 -8.49 29.37
N GLY A 862 15.13 -9.11 28.63
CA GLY A 862 16.43 -9.55 29.16
C GLY A 862 17.57 -8.64 28.70
N ASP A 863 18.68 -8.66 29.43
CA ASP A 863 19.86 -7.84 29.16
C ASP A 863 21.16 -8.62 29.37
N ASP A 864 22.30 -8.07 28.92
CA ASP A 864 23.64 -8.63 29.14
C ASP A 864 24.45 -7.94 30.25
N ASP A 865 23.81 -7.13 31.10
CA ASP A 865 24.43 -6.26 32.12
C ASP A 865 25.45 -5.23 31.57
N VAL A 866 25.75 -5.22 30.27
CA VAL A 866 26.85 -4.44 29.68
C VAL A 866 26.33 -3.32 28.80
N SER A 867 25.64 -3.64 27.70
CA SER A 867 25.15 -2.62 26.76
C SER A 867 23.97 -3.06 25.92
N ARG A 868 23.50 -4.32 26.01
CA ARG A 868 22.47 -4.83 25.11
C ARG A 868 21.27 -5.41 25.84
N ILE A 869 20.12 -5.28 25.20
CA ILE A 869 18.84 -5.85 25.64
C ILE A 869 18.18 -6.67 24.53
N ILE A 870 17.22 -7.51 24.90
CA ILE A 870 16.40 -8.30 23.97
C ILE A 870 14.99 -8.50 24.52
N GLY A 871 13.99 -8.49 23.62
CA GLY A 871 12.60 -8.81 23.99
C GLY A 871 12.39 -10.31 24.17
N LEU A 872 11.77 -10.70 25.28
CA LEU A 872 11.53 -12.09 25.66
C LEU A 872 10.06 -12.46 25.48
N SER A 873 9.15 -11.79 26.19
CA SER A 873 7.70 -12.03 26.14
C SER A 873 6.96 -10.73 25.80
N ALA A 874 5.77 -10.84 25.19
CA ALA A 874 4.94 -9.66 24.94
C ALA A 874 4.53 -8.98 26.26
N GLY A 875 4.64 -7.65 26.31
CA GLY A 875 4.41 -6.88 27.53
C GLY A 875 5.03 -5.49 27.47
N LYS A 876 5.05 -4.82 28.62
CA LYS A 876 5.72 -3.53 28.79
C LYS A 876 6.71 -3.65 29.93
N ALA A 877 7.92 -3.14 29.75
CA ALA A 877 8.92 -3.07 30.79
C ALA A 877 9.71 -1.77 30.70
N THR A 878 10.09 -1.23 31.85
CA THR A 878 10.97 -0.07 31.95
C THR A 878 12.40 -0.54 31.99
N VAL A 879 13.17 -0.21 30.96
CA VAL A 879 14.62 -0.39 30.93
C VAL A 879 15.25 0.74 31.73
N THR A 880 16.09 0.39 32.69
CA THR A 880 16.81 1.32 33.56
C THR A 880 18.30 1.11 33.40
N VAL A 881 19.03 2.19 33.13
CA VAL A 881 20.47 2.17 32.90
C VAL A 881 21.15 3.02 33.94
N ILE A 882 22.09 2.41 34.67
CA ILE A 882 22.98 3.10 35.60
C ILE A 882 24.32 3.29 34.90
N PHE A 883 24.78 4.53 34.78
CA PHE A 883 26.02 4.84 34.08
C PHE A 883 26.84 5.91 34.80
N ASP A 884 28.14 5.92 34.51
CA ASP A 884 29.09 6.85 35.10
C ASP A 884 29.13 8.20 34.37
N THR A 885 29.12 9.27 35.17
CA THR A 885 29.34 10.64 34.71
C THR A 885 30.48 11.29 35.48
N PRO A 886 31.06 12.40 35.00
CA PRO A 886 32.05 13.17 35.75
C PRO A 886 31.57 13.63 37.13
N THR A 887 30.24 13.76 37.31
CA THR A 887 29.61 14.19 38.57
C THR A 887 29.15 13.03 39.47
N GLY A 888 29.42 11.79 39.09
CA GLY A 888 28.97 10.57 39.76
C GLY A 888 28.01 9.73 38.91
N ALA A 889 27.56 8.60 39.45
CA ALA A 889 26.63 7.73 38.73
C ALA A 889 25.27 8.41 38.53
N ARG A 890 24.69 8.24 37.34
CA ARG A 890 23.33 8.69 37.00
C ARG A 890 22.48 7.51 36.52
N THR A 891 21.18 7.74 36.48
CA THR A 891 20.19 6.76 36.04
C THR A 891 19.30 7.38 34.97
N LEU A 892 19.09 6.64 33.89
CA LEU A 892 18.08 6.92 32.87
C LEU A 892 17.12 5.73 32.80
N SER A 893 15.85 6.00 32.51
CA SER A 893 14.82 4.98 32.37
C SER A 893 13.94 5.28 31.17
N LYS A 894 13.55 4.24 30.42
CA LYS A 894 12.64 4.34 29.29
C LYS A 894 11.70 3.13 29.27
N GLU A 895 10.41 3.37 29.10
CA GLU A 895 9.43 2.29 28.88
C GLU A 895 9.59 1.76 27.45
N VAL A 896 9.68 0.44 27.33
CA VAL A 896 9.79 -0.28 26.06
C VAL A 896 8.65 -1.28 25.97
N VAL A 897 8.02 -1.35 24.79
CA VAL A 897 6.91 -2.27 24.53
C VAL A 897 7.42 -3.47 23.73
N VAL A 898 7.29 -4.67 24.29
CA VAL A 898 7.62 -5.92 23.60
C VAL A 898 6.35 -6.50 22.98
N LYS A 899 6.39 -6.84 21.70
CA LYS A 899 5.26 -7.38 20.94
C LYS A 899 5.57 -8.77 20.41
N ASP A 900 4.57 -9.65 20.42
CA ASP A 900 4.59 -10.99 19.83
C ASP A 900 4.19 -11.01 18.34
N GLU A 901 3.80 -9.86 17.79
CA GLU A 901 3.55 -9.72 16.36
C GLU A 901 4.80 -10.11 15.56
N ARG A 902 4.61 -11.03 14.60
CA ARG A 902 5.71 -11.54 13.80
C ARG A 902 6.37 -10.41 12.99
N PRO A 903 7.71 -10.36 12.91
CA PRO A 903 8.43 -9.44 12.05
C PRO A 903 7.91 -9.43 10.61
N ALA A 904 7.41 -8.27 10.18
CA ALA A 904 6.91 -7.99 8.86
C ALA A 904 7.85 -7.01 8.17
N ILE A 905 8.17 -7.27 6.91
CA ILE A 905 9.15 -6.47 6.18
C ILE A 905 8.64 -5.03 6.00
N GLN A 906 9.36 -4.07 6.57
CA GLN A 906 9.10 -2.65 6.42
C GLN A 906 9.82 -2.09 5.20
N GLU A 907 11.05 -2.54 4.93
CA GLU A 907 11.85 -2.06 3.80
C GLU A 907 12.68 -3.19 3.20
N MET A 908 12.89 -3.12 1.88
CA MET A 908 13.79 -4.01 1.15
C MET A 908 14.63 -3.20 0.16
N LYS A 909 15.95 -3.35 0.23
CA LYS A 909 16.92 -2.63 -0.60
C LYS A 909 17.84 -3.59 -1.31
N VAL A 910 18.21 -3.24 -2.55
CA VAL A 910 19.28 -3.90 -3.31
C VAL A 910 20.38 -2.89 -3.64
N ASP A 911 21.64 -3.32 -3.56
CA ASP A 911 22.79 -2.41 -3.76
C ASP A 911 22.98 -2.03 -5.24
N LYS A 912 22.55 -2.88 -6.16
CA LYS A 912 22.60 -2.61 -7.60
C LYS A 912 21.19 -2.59 -8.17
N SER A 913 20.77 -1.48 -8.75
CA SER A 913 19.56 -1.42 -9.56
C SER A 913 19.76 -2.01 -10.96
N ALA A 914 21.02 -2.03 -11.44
CA ALA A 914 21.42 -2.69 -12.67
C ALA A 914 22.82 -3.32 -12.57
N ASN A 915 23.06 -4.41 -13.28
CA ASN A 915 24.36 -5.09 -13.34
C ASN A 915 24.60 -5.71 -14.73
N VAL A 916 25.87 -5.99 -15.06
CA VAL A 916 26.27 -6.58 -16.35
C VAL A 916 27.11 -7.84 -16.08
N ILE A 917 26.88 -8.91 -16.83
CA ILE A 917 27.58 -10.20 -16.72
C ILE A 917 28.24 -10.53 -18.07
N ASP A 918 29.57 -10.64 -18.11
CA ASP A 918 30.38 -10.59 -19.34
C ASP A 918 30.91 -11.95 -19.88
N SER A 919 30.42 -13.13 -19.45
CA SER A 919 30.91 -14.39 -20.07
C SER A 919 30.23 -15.69 -19.63
N SER A 920 29.64 -15.76 -18.43
CA SER A 920 28.96 -16.97 -17.98
C SER A 920 27.72 -16.63 -17.19
N LEU A 921 26.57 -17.10 -17.67
CA LEU A 921 25.32 -16.91 -16.96
C LEU A 921 25.35 -17.58 -15.57
N PRO A 922 24.74 -16.94 -14.57
CA PRO A 922 24.89 -17.31 -13.17
C PRO A 922 24.12 -18.60 -12.86
N ASN A 923 24.73 -19.76 -13.11
CA ASN A 923 24.16 -21.05 -12.73
C ASN A 923 24.61 -21.45 -11.31
N GLY A 924 23.67 -21.80 -10.45
CA GLY A 924 23.89 -22.20 -9.06
C GLY A 924 24.18 -21.05 -8.08
N LEU A 925 24.09 -19.79 -8.51
CA LEU A 925 24.37 -18.63 -7.66
C LEU A 925 23.18 -18.22 -6.81
N LEU A 926 23.47 -17.59 -5.68
CA LEU A 926 22.46 -16.94 -4.85
C LEU A 926 22.15 -15.52 -5.38
N PRO A 927 20.92 -15.01 -5.22
CA PRO A 927 20.49 -13.70 -5.70
C PRO A 927 21.39 -12.53 -5.31
N TRP A 928 22.03 -12.61 -4.14
CA TRP A 928 22.95 -11.60 -3.61
C TRP A 928 24.42 -11.79 -4.01
N ASP A 929 24.72 -12.60 -5.04
CA ASP A 929 26.07 -12.64 -5.65
C ASP A 929 26.46 -11.26 -6.21
N GLU A 930 27.75 -10.92 -6.20
CA GLU A 930 28.27 -9.63 -6.71
C GLU A 930 27.93 -9.36 -8.19
N ARG A 931 27.73 -10.43 -8.97
CA ARG A 931 27.30 -10.39 -10.37
C ARG A 931 25.79 -10.19 -10.54
N LEU A 932 25.02 -10.26 -9.46
CA LEU A 932 23.56 -10.14 -9.43
C LEU A 932 23.16 -8.90 -8.64
N MET A 933 22.38 -9.06 -7.55
CA MET A 933 21.94 -7.95 -6.70
C MET A 933 23.07 -7.36 -5.85
N LYS A 934 24.21 -8.07 -5.72
CA LYS A 934 25.37 -7.79 -4.86
C LYS A 934 25.07 -7.80 -3.36
N LYS A 935 24.00 -7.12 -2.97
CA LYS A 935 23.51 -7.11 -1.62
C LYS A 935 22.00 -6.96 -1.63
N VAL A 936 21.33 -7.77 -0.84
CA VAL A 936 19.91 -7.61 -0.51
C VAL A 936 19.87 -7.31 0.97
N THR A 937 19.23 -6.21 1.36
CA THR A 937 19.03 -5.81 2.75
C THR A 937 17.54 -5.74 3.03
N VAL A 938 17.10 -6.36 4.12
CA VAL A 938 15.71 -6.39 4.55
C VAL A 938 15.63 -5.82 5.95
N THR A 939 14.71 -4.89 6.16
CA THR A 939 14.46 -4.27 7.47
C THR A 939 13.00 -4.50 7.86
N ASP A 940 12.76 -4.95 9.08
CA ASP A 940 11.41 -5.16 9.63
C ASP A 940 10.85 -3.92 10.33
N GLN A 941 9.62 -4.01 10.85
CA GLN A 941 8.93 -2.92 11.53
C GLN A 941 9.53 -2.55 12.90
N TYR A 942 10.40 -3.38 13.46
CA TYR A 942 11.13 -3.13 14.70
C TYR A 942 12.55 -2.58 14.44
N GLY A 943 12.88 -2.30 13.17
CA GLY A 943 14.19 -1.85 12.77
C GLY A 943 15.27 -2.94 12.80
N ASN A 944 14.90 -4.23 12.86
CA ASN A 944 15.87 -5.33 12.70
C ASN A 944 16.22 -5.44 11.22
N SER A 945 17.52 -5.51 10.90
CA SER A 945 17.99 -5.55 9.53
C SER A 945 18.91 -6.74 9.27
N VAL A 946 18.66 -7.49 8.20
CA VAL A 946 19.50 -8.60 7.73
C VAL A 946 19.93 -8.35 6.29
N ALA A 947 21.09 -8.89 5.92
CA ALA A 947 21.55 -8.88 4.54
C ALA A 947 22.09 -10.24 4.08
N ASN A 948 21.96 -10.51 2.79
CA ASN A 948 22.62 -11.61 2.08
C ASN A 948 22.43 -13.00 2.71
N ASP A 949 23.52 -13.66 3.14
CA ASP A 949 23.52 -15.00 3.71
C ASP A 949 22.67 -15.09 4.98
N LYS A 950 22.58 -14.00 5.75
CA LYS A 950 21.68 -13.91 6.90
C LYS A 950 20.20 -13.93 6.50
N ILE A 951 19.85 -13.52 5.28
CA ILE A 951 18.47 -13.69 4.78
C ILE A 951 18.11 -15.17 4.72
N ALA A 952 19.03 -16.05 4.29
CA ALA A 952 18.77 -17.48 4.27
C ALA A 952 18.57 -18.06 5.67
N GLU A 953 19.38 -17.62 6.65
CA GLU A 953 19.27 -18.02 8.06
C GLU A 953 17.91 -17.63 8.67
N TYR A 954 17.41 -16.43 8.34
CA TYR A 954 16.14 -15.91 8.84
C TYR A 954 14.99 -16.04 7.83
N ASN A 955 15.12 -16.84 6.77
CA ASN A 955 14.09 -16.88 5.74
C ASN A 955 12.80 -17.54 6.24
N ASP A 956 12.90 -18.48 7.17
CA ASP A 956 11.75 -19.06 7.87
C ASP A 956 10.94 -18.01 8.62
N LEU A 957 11.57 -16.92 9.04
CA LEU A 957 10.95 -15.79 9.71
C LEU A 957 10.37 -14.79 8.71
N PHE A 958 11.15 -14.37 7.72
CA PHE A 958 10.78 -13.28 6.80
C PHE A 958 10.03 -13.72 5.55
N GLY A 959 10.13 -14.98 5.14
CA GLY A 959 9.43 -15.56 3.99
C GLY A 959 9.80 -14.92 2.65
N ILE A 960 11.05 -14.48 2.48
CA ILE A 960 11.49 -13.83 1.25
C ILE A 960 11.63 -14.88 0.14
N SER A 961 11.09 -14.55 -1.02
CA SER A 961 11.23 -15.31 -2.25
C SER A 961 11.92 -14.47 -3.31
N PHE A 962 12.54 -15.14 -4.28
CA PHE A 962 13.19 -14.49 -5.41
C PHE A 962 12.55 -14.96 -6.70
N LEU A 963 12.41 -14.04 -7.64
CA LEU A 963 11.76 -14.25 -8.93
C LEU A 963 12.66 -13.73 -10.04
N ILE A 964 12.56 -14.37 -11.21
CA ILE A 964 13.21 -13.88 -12.44
C ILE A 964 12.10 -13.57 -13.45
N GLY A 965 12.10 -12.34 -13.95
CA GLY A 965 11.15 -11.81 -14.92
C GLY A 965 11.85 -11.05 -16.04
N ASP A 966 11.08 -10.49 -16.97
CA ASP A 966 11.56 -9.62 -18.06
C ASP A 966 12.75 -10.20 -18.86
N ILE A 967 12.73 -11.50 -19.14
CA ILE A 967 13.82 -12.16 -19.86
C ILE A 967 13.78 -11.78 -21.34
N HIS A 968 14.84 -11.14 -21.82
CA HIS A 968 15.04 -10.78 -23.21
C HIS A 968 16.11 -11.67 -23.85
N TYR A 969 15.97 -11.84 -25.16
CA TYR A 969 16.80 -12.75 -25.94
C TYR A 969 17.35 -12.06 -27.18
N VAL A 970 18.45 -12.59 -27.71
CA VAL A 970 19.01 -12.22 -29.00
C VAL A 970 17.89 -12.28 -30.04
N PRO A 971 17.72 -11.23 -30.86
CA PRO A 971 16.66 -11.17 -31.86
C PRO A 971 16.63 -12.41 -32.76
N ASN A 972 15.42 -12.90 -33.08
CA ASN A 972 15.17 -14.08 -33.91
C ASN A 972 15.59 -15.44 -33.31
N THR A 973 15.90 -15.52 -32.00
CA THR A 973 16.10 -16.80 -31.32
C THR A 973 14.80 -17.63 -31.34
N SER A 974 14.87 -18.83 -31.94
CA SER A 974 13.74 -19.75 -32.03
C SER A 974 13.30 -20.22 -30.64
N PRO A 975 11.99 -20.36 -30.34
CA PRO A 975 11.50 -20.69 -29.00
C PRO A 975 12.06 -21.97 -28.39
N ASP A 976 12.34 -22.99 -29.21
CA ASP A 976 12.96 -24.26 -28.81
C ASP A 976 14.45 -24.12 -28.46
N LYS A 977 15.09 -23.04 -28.92
CA LYS A 977 16.50 -22.73 -28.68
C LYS A 977 16.73 -21.65 -27.64
N LYS A 978 15.66 -21.05 -27.09
CA LYS A 978 15.78 -20.03 -26.04
C LYS A 978 16.33 -20.65 -24.77
N ASP A 979 17.27 -19.94 -24.17
CA ASP A 979 17.77 -20.28 -22.86
C ASP A 979 16.66 -20.18 -21.81
N LYS A 980 16.82 -20.91 -20.71
CA LYS A 980 15.89 -20.89 -19.57
C LYS A 980 16.65 -20.45 -18.35
N ILE A 981 16.05 -19.55 -17.59
CA ILE A 981 16.55 -19.12 -16.29
C ILE A 981 15.38 -19.10 -15.30
N TYR A 982 15.59 -19.61 -14.09
CA TYR A 982 14.58 -19.64 -13.02
C TYR A 982 15.25 -19.77 -11.65
N ILE A 983 14.47 -19.61 -10.57
CA ILE A 983 14.92 -19.83 -9.19
C ILE A 983 14.49 -21.23 -8.75
N ASP A 984 15.40 -22.02 -8.18
CA ASP A 984 15.08 -23.32 -7.61
C ASP A 984 14.58 -23.24 -6.15
N ASP A 985 14.17 -24.38 -5.60
CA ASP A 985 13.66 -24.51 -4.23
C ASP A 985 14.69 -24.09 -3.15
N GLY A 986 15.98 -23.97 -3.51
CA GLY A 986 17.06 -23.51 -2.66
C GLY A 986 17.41 -22.03 -2.83
N ASN A 987 16.55 -21.25 -3.50
CA ASN A 987 16.80 -19.86 -3.90
C ASN A 987 18.04 -19.68 -4.77
N ARG A 988 18.46 -20.69 -5.55
CA ARG A 988 19.58 -20.58 -6.47
C ARG A 988 19.07 -20.30 -7.87
N ILE A 989 19.79 -19.44 -8.58
CA ILE A 989 19.56 -19.24 -10.01
C ILE A 989 19.95 -20.52 -10.74
N VAL A 990 19.03 -21.06 -11.53
CA VAL A 990 19.29 -22.17 -12.44
C VAL A 990 19.21 -21.65 -13.86
N TYR A 991 20.32 -21.78 -14.59
CA TYR A 991 20.41 -21.48 -16.00
C TYR A 991 20.51 -22.78 -16.82
N LYS A 992 19.79 -22.84 -17.93
CA LYS A 992 19.81 -23.96 -18.89
C LYS A 992 19.87 -23.41 -20.32
N PRO A 993 20.95 -23.65 -21.07
CA PRO A 993 21.06 -23.19 -22.46
C PRO A 993 20.06 -23.93 -23.35
N GLY A 994 19.36 -23.20 -24.21
CA GLY A 994 18.41 -23.78 -25.16
C GLY A 994 19.09 -24.42 -26.38
N SER A 995 20.31 -23.98 -26.70
CA SER A 995 21.18 -24.59 -27.73
C SER A 995 21.91 -25.85 -27.25
N GLY A 996 21.94 -26.08 -25.92
CA GLY A 996 22.79 -27.09 -25.29
C GLY A 996 24.27 -26.69 -25.14
N ASN A 997 24.63 -25.45 -25.52
CA ASN A 997 25.97 -24.90 -25.37
C ASN A 997 25.93 -23.69 -24.41
N GLU A 998 26.63 -23.77 -23.27
CA GLU A 998 26.66 -22.70 -22.26
C GLU A 998 27.49 -21.48 -22.69
N ASP A 999 28.36 -21.64 -23.70
CA ASP A 999 29.25 -20.58 -24.20
C ASP A 999 28.60 -19.67 -25.27
N GLU A 1000 27.35 -19.93 -25.64
CA GLU A 1000 26.57 -19.14 -26.60
C GLU A 1000 25.21 -18.73 -26.00
N PRO A 1001 25.19 -17.90 -24.94
CA PRO A 1001 23.95 -17.46 -24.34
C PRO A 1001 23.15 -16.63 -25.36
N ASN A 1002 21.88 -16.97 -25.52
CA ASN A 1002 20.95 -16.19 -26.35
C ASN A 1002 20.01 -15.33 -25.51
N MET A 1003 20.16 -15.31 -24.18
CA MET A 1003 19.52 -14.36 -23.29
C MET A 1003 20.37 -13.08 -23.19
N THR A 1004 19.77 -11.92 -23.41
CA THR A 1004 20.46 -10.60 -23.41
C THR A 1004 20.33 -9.87 -22.08
N ASP A 1005 19.22 -10.08 -21.37
CA ASP A 1005 18.97 -9.44 -20.09
C ASP A 1005 17.74 -10.05 -19.38
N PHE A 1006 17.63 -9.84 -18.08
CA PHE A 1006 16.49 -10.24 -17.25
C PHE A 1006 16.40 -9.38 -15.98
N THR A 1007 15.22 -9.35 -15.35
CA THR A 1007 15.03 -8.72 -14.03
C THR A 1007 15.05 -9.79 -12.95
N LEU A 1008 15.84 -9.59 -11.90
CA LEU A 1008 15.81 -10.39 -10.67
C LEU A 1008 15.08 -9.58 -9.60
N THR A 1009 14.08 -10.17 -8.96
CA THR A 1009 13.20 -9.48 -7.99
C THR A 1009 13.14 -10.26 -6.68
N ALA A 1010 13.43 -9.59 -5.57
CA ALA A 1010 13.17 -10.09 -4.23
C ALA A 1010 11.75 -9.68 -3.81
N VAL A 1011 10.99 -10.60 -3.21
CA VAL A 1011 9.58 -10.43 -2.86
C VAL A 1011 9.31 -10.88 -1.43
N ALA A 1012 8.69 -10.00 -0.65
CA ALA A 1012 8.22 -10.26 0.70
C ALA A 1012 6.77 -10.82 0.70
N PRO A 1013 6.35 -11.59 1.73
CA PRO A 1013 4.99 -12.11 1.85
C PRO A 1013 3.90 -11.02 1.88
N ASN A 1014 4.25 -9.81 2.33
CA ASN A 1014 3.36 -8.65 2.35
C ASN A 1014 3.35 -7.85 1.04
N GLY A 1015 3.95 -8.38 -0.04
CA GLY A 1015 3.94 -7.79 -1.38
C GLY A 1015 5.00 -6.74 -1.65
N LYS A 1016 5.87 -6.40 -0.68
CA LYS A 1016 7.01 -5.49 -0.93
C LYS A 1016 8.05 -6.15 -1.81
N THR A 1017 8.58 -5.40 -2.78
CA THR A 1017 9.54 -5.91 -3.75
C THR A 1017 10.75 -4.99 -3.91
N SER A 1018 11.87 -5.57 -4.35
CA SER A 1018 13.07 -4.84 -4.76
C SER A 1018 13.72 -5.58 -5.92
N SER A 1019 14.15 -4.87 -6.95
CA SER A 1019 14.54 -5.48 -8.24
C SER A 1019 15.88 -4.97 -8.73
N THR A 1020 16.62 -5.85 -9.41
CA THR A 1020 17.87 -5.55 -10.13
C THR A 1020 17.73 -6.00 -11.57
N PHE A 1021 18.04 -5.10 -12.51
CA PHE A 1021 18.13 -5.43 -13.94
C PHE A 1021 19.50 -6.01 -14.26
N ILE A 1022 19.55 -7.15 -14.95
CA ILE A 1022 20.79 -7.86 -15.29
C ILE A 1022 20.94 -7.89 -16.80
N THR A 1023 22.01 -7.30 -17.32
CA THR A 1023 22.43 -7.42 -18.72
C THR A 1023 23.44 -8.55 -18.87
N VAL A 1024 23.33 -9.29 -19.96
CA VAL A 1024 24.14 -10.45 -20.31
C VAL A 1024 24.83 -10.12 -21.63
N ASN A 1025 26.16 -10.02 -21.60
CA ASN A 1025 27.00 -9.68 -22.74
C ASN A 1025 27.61 -10.91 -23.41
#